data_AF-A0A0D6LM20-F1
#
_entry.id   AF-A0A0D6LM20-F1
#
_cell.length_a   1.000
_cell.length_b   1.000
_cell.length_c   1.000
_cell.angle_alpha   90.00
_cell.angle_beta   90.00
_cell.angle_gamma   90.00
#
_symmetry.space_group_name_H-M   'P 1'
#
loop_
_entity.id
_entity.type
_entity.pdbx_description
1 polymer ?
#
loop_
_entity_poly.entity_id
_entity_poly.type
_entity_poly.pdbx_seq_one_letter_code
_entity_poly.pdbx_strand_id
1 'polypeptide(L)'
;MKWLVAVGPLMDVNLGDAVIAWMDGGARVQQGRVERIVLRTQLTIDFEDGSMSDNTLPSDIVNCSCIRRRGCSDGRHQPGSRVKVRWNDGELYDGYYRCILKAVEYTVVFSDGTFTRLPRADIYGANDAIPQEKLILDEVSVVFLYHFSHMLVKVTESEVNIKAHAAGKGKNEMLRTLQQQSSRSLSTTTLLRDGPEIDLSDPKQLALHKLYRPERITPLKRGLELLKTPSLNKGMAFSLYERQYLGIHGLLPPAFMTSEQQAYRVMTKLREQPNDLAKYIQLDSLQDRNEKLFYRVLCDNIKELMPIVYTPTVGQACQKFGFIYRNPKGLYITINDNSISKIYQILANWPSTNIKAIVVTDGERILGLGDLGAYGIGIPVGKLALYVALAGLFPEWCLPVLIDVGTDNQALLNDPFYTGLRRTRVRGPEYDTLIDNFMKACTKRYYPRFGRDTLIQFEDFGNQNAYRLLDRYKNEYCMFNDDIQGTASVVVAGLLATTRITKKRLSQQKLVFLGAGGHDIMVTKYKTVLYVFLNFVMNQAATGVAEMCVRQMVDEGLTEKEACANIFMMDIDGLITKSRSATLSDRHLRFAKVTSDLVFDISIWIDLPDTKSLLEVVRTVKPGASTVSGAFTEEIIQEMANINPRPIIFALSNPTSKAECTAEAAFRITNGTVLFASGSPFDNVELNGKLYKPGQGNNAYIFPGIALGCVLFKAKHIPDKLFLLAARRVADSVTEKSLTTFSRLYPRLKSIRELSIQIAIEVGNYLYSHNLATLHPKPEDMELFIRQHVYSVEYTDLINKTYDWPAKDAKHGFPVPVLRRSSMDDE
;
A
#
# COMPACT_ATOMS: atom_id res chain seq x y z
N MET A 1 -3.16 -29.30 5.72
CA MET A 1 -2.42 -29.73 4.51
C MET A 1 -1.18 -28.86 4.38
N LYS A 2 0.02 -29.47 4.47
CA LYS A 2 1.31 -28.77 4.30
C LYS A 2 1.45 -28.35 2.84
N TRP A 3 1.65 -27.06 2.58
CA TRP A 3 1.97 -26.55 1.24
C TRP A 3 3.46 -26.75 0.97
N LEU A 4 3.77 -27.58 -0.03
CA LEU A 4 5.09 -27.68 -0.64
C LEU A 4 5.42 -26.34 -1.33
N VAL A 5 6.51 -25.70 -0.92
CA VAL A 5 7.16 -24.63 -1.67
C VAL A 5 7.79 -25.28 -2.91
N ALA A 6 7.42 -24.83 -4.10
CA ALA A 6 8.02 -25.29 -5.34
C ALA A 6 9.46 -24.77 -5.44
N VAL A 7 10.41 -25.58 -4.99
CA VAL A 7 11.83 -25.47 -5.35
C VAL A 7 11.94 -25.84 -6.84
N GLY A 8 12.70 -25.08 -7.63
CA GLY A 8 12.99 -25.46 -9.01
C GLY A 8 13.56 -26.89 -9.09
N PRO A 9 13.36 -27.63 -10.19
CA PRO A 9 13.82 -29.02 -10.26
C PRO A 9 15.34 -29.07 -10.07
N LEU A 10 15.79 -29.87 -9.10
CA LEU A 10 17.19 -30.21 -8.90
C LEU A 10 17.73 -30.87 -10.18
N MET A 11 18.88 -30.41 -10.69
CA MET A 11 19.46 -30.89 -11.95
C MET A 11 20.11 -32.27 -11.77
N ASP A 12 20.35 -33.03 -12.82
CA ASP A 12 21.00 -34.34 -12.67
C ASP A 12 22.46 -34.21 -12.19
N VAL A 13 22.82 -34.99 -11.17
CA VAL A 13 24.18 -35.08 -10.61
C VAL A 13 24.78 -36.41 -11.03
N ASN A 14 25.98 -36.38 -11.61
CA ASN A 14 26.65 -37.53 -12.18
C ASN A 14 27.83 -38.03 -11.33
N LEU A 15 28.30 -39.24 -11.66
CA LEU A 15 29.44 -39.87 -11.01
C LEU A 15 30.72 -39.05 -11.31
N GLY A 16 31.43 -38.63 -10.26
CA GLY A 16 32.62 -37.78 -10.34
C GLY A 16 32.38 -36.28 -10.07
N ASP A 17 31.13 -35.84 -10.01
CA ASP A 17 30.78 -34.42 -9.80
C ASP A 17 31.16 -33.96 -8.39
N ALA A 18 31.66 -32.72 -8.31
CA ALA A 18 31.89 -32.04 -7.04
C ALA A 18 30.56 -31.46 -6.53
N VAL A 19 30.22 -31.81 -5.30
CA VAL A 19 28.93 -31.49 -4.70
C VAL A 19 29.09 -30.98 -3.27
N ILE A 20 28.12 -30.17 -2.84
CA ILE A 20 27.94 -29.81 -1.44
C ILE A 20 26.92 -30.79 -0.85
N ALA A 21 27.37 -31.56 0.15
CA ALA A 21 26.55 -32.53 0.86
C ALA A 21 26.07 -31.94 2.19
N TRP A 22 24.76 -32.03 2.41
CA TRP A 22 24.11 -31.67 3.65
C TRP A 22 23.85 -32.92 4.48
N MET A 23 24.51 -33.01 5.62
CA MET A 23 24.41 -34.13 6.55
C MET A 23 23.63 -33.72 7.80
N ASP A 24 23.09 -34.70 8.50
CA ASP A 24 22.41 -34.53 9.80
C ASP A 24 21.27 -33.50 9.78
N GLY A 25 20.43 -33.53 8.73
CA GLY A 25 19.28 -32.62 8.60
C GLY A 25 19.66 -31.17 8.30
N GLY A 26 20.89 -30.90 7.85
CA GLY A 26 21.40 -29.57 7.54
C GLY A 26 22.34 -28.99 8.60
N ALA A 27 22.64 -29.72 9.67
CA ALA A 27 23.57 -29.28 10.71
C ALA A 27 25.05 -29.35 10.30
N ARG A 28 25.39 -30.13 9.27
CA ARG A 28 26.76 -30.24 8.76
C ARG A 28 26.78 -30.15 7.25
N VAL A 29 27.60 -29.24 6.73
CA VAL A 29 27.73 -28.99 5.29
C VAL A 29 29.18 -29.19 4.88
N GLN A 30 29.44 -30.11 3.95
CA GLN A 30 30.80 -30.43 3.52
C GLN A 30 30.87 -30.66 2.00
N GLN A 31 31.98 -30.25 1.39
CA GLN A 31 32.24 -30.50 -0.02
C GLN A 31 32.82 -31.90 -0.23
N GLY A 32 32.26 -32.64 -1.19
CA GLY A 32 32.74 -33.96 -1.56
C GLY A 32 32.56 -34.25 -3.05
N ARG A 33 32.87 -35.48 -3.46
CA ARG A 33 32.64 -35.98 -4.81
C ARG A 33 31.74 -37.20 -4.80
N VAL A 34 30.84 -37.27 -5.78
CA VAL A 34 29.97 -38.43 -5.96
C VAL A 34 30.79 -39.59 -6.52
N GLU A 35 30.97 -40.66 -5.75
CA GLU A 35 31.75 -41.83 -6.18
C GLU A 35 30.85 -42.98 -6.64
N ARG A 36 29.63 -43.07 -6.09
CA ARG A 36 28.72 -44.17 -6.42
C ARG A 36 27.27 -43.70 -6.40
N ILE A 37 26.49 -44.15 -7.38
CA ILE A 37 25.05 -43.89 -7.48
C ILE A 37 24.34 -45.23 -7.52
N VAL A 38 23.40 -45.47 -6.59
CA VAL A 38 22.68 -46.74 -6.47
C VAL A 38 21.18 -46.47 -6.42
N LEU A 39 20.42 -47.18 -7.26
CA LEU A 39 18.97 -47.18 -7.18
C LEU A 39 18.53 -48.11 -6.03
N ARG A 40 17.90 -47.56 -5.00
CA ARG A 40 17.33 -48.34 -3.88
C ARG A 40 15.81 -48.35 -3.92
N THR A 41 15.27 -49.48 -3.47
CA THR A 41 13.84 -49.64 -3.19
C THR A 41 13.59 -49.20 -1.75
N GLN A 42 12.78 -48.16 -1.55
CA GLN A 42 12.26 -47.68 -0.28
C GLN A 42 10.73 -47.87 -0.25
N LEU A 43 10.13 -47.80 0.93
CA LEU A 43 8.72 -48.06 1.16
C LEU A 43 8.07 -46.89 1.91
N THR A 44 6.86 -46.53 1.51
CA THR A 44 6.05 -45.55 2.24
C THR A 44 5.12 -46.26 3.22
N ILE A 45 5.22 -45.90 4.51
CA ILE A 45 4.45 -46.47 5.62
C ILE A 45 3.71 -45.34 6.36
N ASP A 46 2.40 -45.50 6.54
CA ASP A 46 1.59 -44.65 7.43
C ASP A 46 1.50 -45.32 8.81
N PHE A 47 2.05 -44.72 9.86
CA PHE A 47 2.04 -45.28 11.22
C PHE A 47 0.72 -44.99 11.95
N GLU A 48 0.37 -45.83 12.93
CA GLU A 48 -0.89 -45.70 13.68
C GLU A 48 -1.00 -44.43 14.53
N ASP A 49 0.13 -43.80 14.87
CA ASP A 49 0.17 -42.51 15.57
C ASP A 49 -0.14 -41.30 14.67
N GLY A 50 -0.40 -41.55 13.38
CA GLY A 50 -0.71 -40.53 12.38
C GLY A 50 0.52 -39.93 11.69
N SER A 51 1.74 -40.41 12.00
CA SER A 51 2.97 -40.06 11.27
C SER A 51 3.13 -40.90 10.00
N MET A 52 3.97 -40.42 9.06
CA MET A 52 4.23 -41.10 7.78
C MET A 52 5.74 -41.10 7.51
N SER A 53 6.25 -42.23 7.04
CA SER A 53 7.63 -42.39 6.53
C SER A 53 7.61 -42.73 5.05
N ASP A 54 8.51 -42.14 4.26
CA ASP A 54 8.73 -42.43 2.84
C ASP A 54 10.10 -43.06 2.53
N ASN A 55 10.90 -43.35 3.55
CA ASN A 55 12.28 -43.84 3.42
C ASN A 55 12.54 -45.22 4.06
N THR A 56 11.51 -45.93 4.52
CA THR A 56 11.62 -47.26 5.17
C THR A 56 12.20 -48.31 4.21
N LEU A 57 13.17 -49.12 4.63
CA LEU A 57 13.72 -50.17 3.75
C LEU A 57 12.87 -51.46 3.82
N PRO A 58 12.83 -52.27 2.74
CA PRO A 58 12.21 -53.59 2.78
C PRO A 58 12.74 -54.51 3.89
N SER A 59 14.02 -54.38 4.26
CA SER A 59 14.64 -55.13 5.36
C SER A 59 14.10 -54.77 6.74
N ASP A 60 13.50 -53.58 6.87
CA ASP A 60 13.06 -53.04 8.15
C ASP A 60 11.65 -53.56 8.50
N ILE A 61 10.94 -54.13 7.52
CA ILE A 61 9.67 -54.81 7.77
C ILE A 61 9.95 -56.20 8.34
N VAL A 62 9.70 -56.34 9.64
CA VAL A 62 9.92 -57.58 10.37
C VAL A 62 8.71 -58.52 10.24
N ASN A 63 7.52 -57.98 10.05
CA ASN A 63 6.31 -58.77 9.87
C ASN A 63 5.27 -58.04 8.99
N CYS A 64 4.43 -58.79 8.26
CA CYS A 64 3.35 -58.22 7.46
C CYS A 64 2.09 -59.11 7.46
N SER A 65 0.93 -58.50 7.28
CA SER A 65 -0.36 -59.17 7.16
C SER A 65 -0.75 -59.52 5.72
N CYS A 66 0.20 -59.52 4.77
CA CYS A 66 -0.09 -59.76 3.36
C CYS A 66 -0.54 -61.22 3.10
N ILE A 67 -1.56 -61.39 2.25
CA ILE A 67 -2.14 -62.71 1.91
C ILE A 67 -1.10 -63.61 1.18
N ARG A 68 -0.14 -63.02 0.47
CA ARG A 68 0.95 -63.73 -0.24
C ARG A 68 2.27 -63.61 0.53
N ARG A 69 2.47 -64.40 1.59
CA ARG A 69 3.72 -64.37 2.40
C ARG A 69 4.98 -64.73 1.59
N ARG A 70 4.90 -65.62 0.60
CA ARG A 70 6.03 -65.97 -0.28
C ARG A 70 6.18 -64.90 -1.37
N GLY A 71 6.92 -63.84 -1.08
CA GLY A 71 7.17 -62.74 -2.01
C GLY A 71 7.21 -61.34 -1.40
N CYS A 72 7.11 -61.20 -0.07
CA CYS A 72 7.17 -59.90 0.60
C CYS A 72 8.59 -59.43 0.95
N SER A 73 9.60 -60.30 0.82
CA SER A 73 10.99 -60.02 1.22
C SER A 73 11.72 -59.01 0.33
N ASP A 74 11.17 -58.66 -0.84
CA ASP A 74 11.69 -57.67 -1.78
C ASP A 74 10.96 -56.31 -1.68
N GLY A 75 10.12 -56.13 -0.66
CA GLY A 75 9.36 -54.90 -0.38
C GLY A 75 8.02 -54.80 -1.12
N ARG A 76 7.61 -55.84 -1.88
CA ARG A 76 6.34 -55.86 -2.60
C ARG A 76 5.18 -56.30 -1.70
N HIS A 77 4.68 -55.37 -0.91
CA HIS A 77 3.49 -55.56 -0.08
C HIS A 77 2.22 -55.09 -0.80
N GLN A 78 1.05 -55.57 -0.38
CA GLN A 78 -0.23 -55.02 -0.87
C GLN A 78 -0.54 -53.71 -0.15
N PRO A 79 -0.84 -52.60 -0.87
CA PRO A 79 -1.27 -51.34 -0.25
C PRO A 79 -2.41 -51.55 0.75
N GLY A 80 -2.30 -50.94 1.93
CA GLY A 80 -3.21 -51.11 3.06
C GLY A 80 -2.93 -52.32 3.97
N SER A 81 -1.91 -53.13 3.66
CA SER A 81 -1.50 -54.23 4.57
C SER A 81 -0.85 -53.67 5.83
N ARG A 82 -1.18 -54.27 6.98
CA ARG A 82 -0.51 -53.95 8.25
C ARG A 82 0.89 -54.53 8.24
N VAL A 83 1.88 -53.70 8.56
CA VAL A 83 3.30 -54.05 8.62
C VAL A 83 3.86 -53.64 9.97
N LYS A 84 4.85 -54.41 10.44
CA LYS A 84 5.60 -54.12 11.65
C LYS A 84 7.02 -53.74 11.26
N VAL A 85 7.39 -52.50 11.52
CA VAL A 85 8.64 -51.88 11.09
C VAL A 85 9.58 -51.77 12.28
N ARG A 86 10.82 -52.23 12.14
CA ARG A 86 11.90 -51.95 13.10
C ARG A 86 12.52 -50.61 12.74
N TRP A 87 12.47 -49.66 13.67
CA TRP A 87 12.97 -48.31 13.43
C TRP A 87 14.44 -48.13 13.90
N ASN A 88 15.01 -46.95 13.67
CA ASN A 88 16.42 -46.65 13.94
C ASN A 88 16.80 -46.71 15.43
N ASP A 89 15.81 -46.59 16.33
CA ASP A 89 15.97 -46.78 17.77
C ASP A 89 15.97 -48.26 18.19
N GLY A 90 15.71 -49.18 17.25
CA GLY A 90 15.64 -50.62 17.48
C GLY A 90 14.25 -51.14 17.86
N GLU A 91 13.29 -50.25 18.11
CA GLU A 91 11.92 -50.60 18.52
C GLU A 91 11.02 -50.96 17.34
N LEU A 92 9.92 -51.65 17.63
CA LEU A 92 8.96 -52.13 16.62
C LEU A 92 7.69 -51.28 16.62
N TYR A 93 7.37 -50.70 15.46
CA TYR A 93 6.21 -49.84 15.25
C TYR A 93 5.22 -50.50 14.29
N ASP A 94 3.92 -50.39 14.61
CA ASP A 94 2.84 -50.85 13.75
C ASP A 94 2.43 -49.74 12.77
N GLY A 95 2.28 -50.10 11.50
CA GLY A 95 1.86 -49.18 10.45
C GLY A 95 1.22 -49.89 9.27
N TYR A 96 0.81 -49.10 8.28
CA TYR A 96 0.16 -49.55 7.07
C TYR A 96 1.04 -49.25 5.86
N TYR A 97 1.36 -50.30 5.09
CA TYR A 97 2.13 -50.15 3.87
C TYR A 97 1.30 -49.44 2.80
N ARG A 98 1.89 -48.44 2.15
CA ARG A 98 1.24 -47.64 1.11
C ARG A 98 1.72 -47.98 -0.29
N CYS A 99 3.02 -47.84 -0.55
CA CYS A 99 3.62 -48.13 -1.85
C CYS A 99 5.14 -48.29 -1.78
N ILE A 100 5.74 -48.82 -2.86
CA ILE A 100 7.18 -48.82 -3.09
C ILE A 100 7.57 -47.51 -3.77
N LEU A 101 8.61 -46.87 -3.25
CA LEU A 101 9.34 -45.76 -3.86
C LEU A 101 10.70 -46.28 -4.39
N LYS A 102 11.11 -45.90 -5.59
CA LYS A 102 12.49 -46.12 -6.06
C LYS A 102 13.24 -44.80 -5.91
N ALA A 103 14.18 -44.75 -4.98
CA ALA A 103 15.00 -43.58 -4.71
C ALA A 103 16.44 -43.81 -5.15
N VAL A 104 17.09 -42.76 -5.66
CA VAL A 104 18.50 -42.80 -6.02
C VAL A 104 19.31 -42.34 -4.80
N GLU A 105 20.22 -43.19 -4.34
CA GLU A 105 21.14 -42.92 -3.23
C GLU A 105 22.53 -42.64 -3.79
N TYR A 106 23.15 -41.55 -3.35
CA TYR A 106 24.46 -41.08 -3.79
C TYR A 106 25.46 -41.29 -2.66
N THR A 107 26.60 -41.92 -2.96
CA THR A 107 27.74 -41.99 -2.05
C THR A 107 28.68 -40.83 -2.35
N VAL A 108 28.85 -39.94 -1.38
CA VAL A 108 29.72 -38.78 -1.48
C VAL A 108 30.95 -39.02 -0.61
N VAL A 109 32.13 -38.92 -1.20
CA VAL A 109 33.43 -39.04 -0.52
C VAL A 109 34.00 -37.64 -0.28
N PHE A 110 34.48 -37.40 0.92
CA PHE A 110 35.02 -36.12 1.38
C PHE A 110 36.55 -36.10 1.30
N SER A 111 37.14 -34.91 1.39
CA SER A 111 38.59 -34.70 1.30
C SER A 111 39.40 -35.38 2.41
N ASP A 112 38.77 -35.73 3.52
CA ASP A 112 39.36 -36.47 4.64
C ASP A 112 39.31 -38.01 4.45
N GLY A 113 38.81 -38.50 3.31
CA GLY A 113 38.68 -39.92 3.00
C GLY A 113 37.44 -40.58 3.61
N THR A 114 36.61 -39.85 4.35
CA THR A 114 35.32 -40.35 4.84
C THR A 114 34.27 -40.31 3.74
N PHE A 115 33.23 -41.13 3.85
CA PHE A 115 32.11 -41.11 2.91
C PHE A 115 30.77 -41.17 3.62
N THR A 116 29.75 -40.58 3.00
CA THR A 116 28.37 -40.65 3.46
C THR A 116 27.44 -41.01 2.31
N ARG A 117 26.24 -41.51 2.64
CA ARG A 117 25.19 -41.83 1.66
C ARG A 117 24.03 -40.88 1.86
N LEU A 118 23.65 -40.17 0.81
CA LEU A 118 22.63 -39.13 0.87
C LEU A 118 21.64 -39.23 -0.29
N PRO A 119 20.38 -38.82 -0.08
CA PRO A 119 19.41 -38.70 -1.15
C PRO A 119 19.69 -37.45 -2.01
N ARG A 120 19.12 -37.40 -3.21
CA ARG A 120 19.27 -36.24 -4.12
C ARG A 120 18.90 -34.91 -3.48
N ALA A 121 17.95 -34.89 -2.54
CA ALA A 121 17.47 -33.68 -1.88
C ALA A 121 18.50 -32.99 -0.95
N ASP A 122 19.56 -33.71 -0.58
CA ASP A 122 20.59 -33.24 0.36
C ASP A 122 21.96 -33.07 -0.30
N ILE A 123 22.00 -33.07 -1.63
CA ILE A 123 23.22 -32.87 -2.42
C ILE A 123 22.97 -31.73 -3.39
N TYR A 124 23.89 -30.79 -3.49
CA TYR A 124 23.79 -29.65 -4.41
C TYR A 124 25.02 -29.58 -5.29
N GLY A 125 24.84 -29.73 -6.60
CA GLY A 125 25.86 -29.52 -7.60
C GLY A 125 26.04 -28.03 -7.93
N ALA A 126 27.05 -27.71 -8.74
CA ALA A 126 27.41 -26.33 -9.08
C ALA A 126 26.28 -25.52 -9.76
N ASN A 127 25.29 -26.20 -10.35
CA ASN A 127 24.19 -25.59 -11.09
C ASN A 127 22.84 -25.65 -10.34
N ASP A 128 22.82 -26.16 -9.10
CA ASP A 128 21.58 -26.23 -8.31
C ASP A 128 21.33 -24.93 -7.54
N ALA A 129 20.07 -24.50 -7.52
CA ALA A 129 19.64 -23.41 -6.65
C ALA A 129 19.40 -23.94 -5.21
N ILE A 130 20.17 -23.42 -4.25
CA ILE A 130 20.03 -23.81 -2.83
C ILE A 130 18.81 -23.09 -2.22
N PRO A 131 17.87 -23.80 -1.56
CA PRO A 131 16.68 -23.19 -0.95
C PRO A 131 17.04 -22.16 0.14
N GLN A 132 16.31 -21.03 0.19
CA GLN A 132 16.54 -19.97 1.19
C GLN A 132 16.40 -20.44 2.65
N GLU A 133 15.55 -21.42 2.92
CA GLU A 133 15.37 -22.02 4.26
C GLU A 133 16.65 -22.72 4.77
N LYS A 134 17.43 -23.25 3.83
CA LYS A 134 18.72 -23.91 4.07
C LYS A 134 19.88 -22.90 4.23
N LEU A 135 19.67 -21.63 3.90
CA LEU A 135 20.67 -20.55 4.08
C LEU A 135 20.60 -19.87 5.47
N ILE A 136 19.63 -20.25 6.33
CA ILE A 136 19.33 -19.59 7.61
C ILE A 136 19.98 -20.32 8.80
N LEU A 137 20.49 -21.54 8.61
CA LEU A 137 21.21 -22.32 9.63
C LEU A 137 22.72 -22.17 9.38
N ASP A 138 23.42 -21.55 10.34
CA ASP A 138 24.87 -21.31 10.44
C ASP A 138 25.50 -20.10 9.71
N GLU A 139 25.63 -19.00 10.48
CA GLU A 139 26.42 -17.79 10.15
C GLU A 139 27.94 -18.03 9.98
N VAL A 140 28.43 -19.27 10.18
CA VAL A 140 29.86 -19.61 10.03
C VAL A 140 30.17 -20.17 8.62
N SER A 141 29.17 -20.61 7.87
CA SER A 141 29.37 -21.28 6.56
C SER A 141 29.16 -20.37 5.34
N VAL A 142 28.68 -19.13 5.54
CA VAL A 142 28.40 -18.16 4.45
C VAL A 142 29.69 -17.67 3.76
N VAL A 143 30.86 -17.84 4.40
CA VAL A 143 32.17 -17.54 3.78
C VAL A 143 32.55 -18.56 2.70
N PHE A 144 32.02 -19.80 2.75
CA PHE A 144 32.34 -20.85 1.78
C PHE A 144 31.55 -20.76 0.46
N LEU A 145 30.33 -20.23 0.48
CA LEU A 145 29.48 -20.12 -0.73
C LEU A 145 29.85 -18.94 -1.63
N TYR A 146 30.39 -17.85 -1.07
CA TYR A 146 30.93 -16.73 -1.86
C TYR A 146 32.23 -17.08 -2.61
N HIS A 147 32.92 -18.15 -2.21
CA HIS A 147 34.18 -18.60 -2.83
C HIS A 147 34.02 -19.63 -3.97
N PHE A 148 32.82 -20.19 -4.19
CA PHE A 148 32.64 -21.22 -5.23
C PHE A 148 32.58 -20.64 -6.67
N SER A 149 32.24 -19.36 -6.82
CA SER A 149 32.26 -18.65 -8.12
C SER A 149 33.60 -17.96 -8.42
N HIS A 150 34.48 -17.80 -7.44
CA HIS A 150 35.68 -16.97 -7.55
C HIS A 150 36.83 -17.51 -6.68
N MET A 151 37.47 -18.63 -7.07
CA MET A 151 38.91 -18.90 -6.86
C MET A 151 39.27 -20.33 -7.27
N LEU A 152 39.50 -20.53 -8.57
CA LEU A 152 40.48 -21.49 -9.07
C LEU A 152 41.59 -20.71 -9.78
N VAL A 153 42.21 -19.76 -9.07
CA VAL A 153 43.56 -19.27 -9.33
C VAL A 153 44.25 -19.16 -7.96
N LYS A 154 45.35 -19.91 -7.86
CA LYS A 154 46.39 -19.99 -6.81
C LYS A 154 46.48 -18.81 -5.82
N VAL A 155 46.82 -19.10 -4.56
CA VAL A 155 48.14 -18.82 -3.91
C VAL A 155 48.06 -18.91 -2.36
N THR A 156 48.91 -19.78 -1.82
CA THR A 156 49.62 -19.94 -0.51
C THR A 156 49.26 -19.20 0.80
N GLU A 157 49.23 -20.01 1.89
CA GLU A 157 49.67 -19.86 3.30
C GLU A 157 50.01 -18.47 3.91
N SER A 158 49.38 -18.12 5.05
CA SER A 158 50.01 -17.97 6.39
C SER A 158 49.14 -17.24 7.47
N GLU A 159 49.04 -17.89 8.64
CA GLU A 159 49.09 -17.38 10.04
C GLU A 159 47.97 -16.55 10.74
N VAL A 160 47.19 -17.30 11.53
CA VAL A 160 46.69 -17.22 12.94
C VAL A 160 47.18 -16.11 13.93
N ASN A 161 46.23 -15.53 14.72
CA ASN A 161 46.13 -15.47 16.23
C ASN A 161 45.80 -14.10 16.95
N ILE A 162 44.69 -14.14 17.73
CA ILE A 162 44.51 -13.79 19.17
C ILE A 162 44.55 -12.32 19.68
N LYS A 163 43.44 -11.76 20.22
CA LYS A 163 42.97 -11.77 21.66
C LYS A 163 42.01 -10.61 21.98
N ALA A 164 41.06 -10.91 22.88
CA ALA A 164 40.15 -9.96 23.54
C ALA A 164 40.72 -9.46 24.88
N HIS A 165 40.49 -8.19 25.26
CA HIS A 165 40.23 -7.73 26.64
C HIS A 165 39.94 -6.22 26.71
N ALA A 166 38.82 -5.85 27.33
CA ALA A 166 38.71 -4.86 28.42
C ALA A 166 37.26 -4.35 28.57
N ALA A 167 36.53 -4.97 29.48
CA ALA A 167 35.33 -4.39 30.08
C ALA A 167 35.73 -3.63 31.35
N GLY A 168 35.12 -2.45 31.59
CA GLY A 168 35.04 -1.89 32.93
C GLY A 168 35.31 -0.40 33.05
N LYS A 169 34.25 0.42 32.89
CA LYS A 169 33.91 1.62 33.67
C LYS A 169 32.83 2.40 32.91
N GLY A 170 31.62 2.45 33.46
CA GLY A 170 30.52 3.21 32.85
C GLY A 170 29.11 2.79 33.24
N LYS A 171 28.89 2.20 34.43
CA LYS A 171 27.54 1.76 34.84
C LYS A 171 26.68 2.85 35.51
N ASN A 172 27.27 3.98 35.94
CA ASN A 172 26.52 5.06 36.60
C ASN A 172 26.27 6.30 35.73
N GLU A 173 26.92 6.41 34.57
CA GLU A 173 26.68 7.48 33.59
C GLU A 173 25.65 7.05 32.53
N MET A 174 25.54 5.74 32.27
CA MET A 174 24.54 5.16 31.39
C MET A 174 23.11 5.30 31.95
N LEU A 175 22.91 5.20 33.27
CA LEU A 175 21.57 5.30 33.88
C LEU A 175 20.98 6.72 33.88
N ARG A 176 21.81 7.77 33.97
CA ARG A 176 21.33 9.17 33.82
C ARG A 176 21.12 9.53 32.35
N THR A 177 21.90 8.97 31.44
CA THR A 177 21.72 9.16 29.99
C THR A 177 20.51 8.37 29.47
N LEU A 178 20.19 7.21 30.06
CA LEU A 178 19.01 6.41 29.73
C LEU A 178 17.69 7.02 30.23
N GLN A 179 17.69 7.85 31.28
CA GLN A 179 16.50 8.60 31.72
C GLN A 179 16.23 9.88 30.92
N GLN A 180 17.23 10.46 30.25
CA GLN A 180 17.05 11.61 29.35
C GLN A 180 16.90 11.23 27.87
N GLN A 181 17.17 9.97 27.49
CA GLN A 181 16.96 9.46 26.13
C GLN A 181 15.69 8.61 25.96
N SER A 182 14.95 8.30 27.02
CA SER A 182 13.71 7.51 26.96
C SER A 182 12.45 8.32 26.61
N SER A 183 12.57 9.57 26.16
CA SER A 183 11.43 10.45 25.82
C SER A 183 11.36 10.87 24.34
N ARG A 184 12.14 10.24 23.45
CA ARG A 184 12.01 10.46 21.99
C ARG A 184 11.47 9.23 21.29
N SER A 185 10.20 8.89 21.56
CA SER A 185 9.42 8.09 20.63
C SER A 185 9.01 9.00 19.46
N LEU A 186 9.59 8.75 18.29
CA LEU A 186 9.23 9.44 17.04
C LEU A 186 7.90 8.88 16.50
N SER A 187 6.82 9.08 17.24
CA SER A 187 5.43 8.94 16.75
C SER A 187 5.06 10.20 15.96
N THR A 188 4.32 10.03 14.87
CA THR A 188 3.70 11.15 14.11
C THR A 188 2.73 11.96 14.95
N THR A 189 2.20 11.40 16.04
CA THR A 189 1.39 12.12 17.03
C THR A 189 2.22 13.12 17.84
N THR A 190 3.49 12.82 18.09
CA THR A 190 4.43 13.74 18.77
C THR A 190 4.77 14.95 17.91
N LEU A 191 4.73 14.83 16.58
CA LEU A 191 4.89 15.99 15.67
C LEU A 191 3.70 16.96 15.74
N LEU A 192 2.53 16.53 16.22
CA LEU A 192 1.42 17.44 16.53
C LEU A 192 1.65 18.24 17.82
N ARG A 193 2.62 17.85 18.68
CA ARG A 193 3.07 18.66 19.82
C ARG A 193 4.04 19.77 19.47
N ASP A 194 4.62 19.76 18.26
CA ASP A 194 5.50 20.83 17.77
C ASP A 194 4.72 21.99 17.12
N GLY A 195 3.39 22.04 17.28
CA GLY A 195 2.59 23.22 16.96
C GLY A 195 2.88 24.37 17.93
N PRO A 196 2.55 25.63 17.59
CA PRO A 196 2.74 26.74 18.51
C PRO A 196 2.05 26.43 19.84
N GLU A 197 2.81 26.45 20.93
CA GLU A 197 2.28 26.29 22.29
C GLU A 197 1.23 27.40 22.51
N ILE A 198 -0.03 27.00 22.69
CA ILE A 198 -1.11 27.95 22.92
C ILE A 198 -0.90 28.57 24.29
N ASP A 199 -0.71 29.88 24.34
CA ASP A 199 -0.63 30.60 25.60
C ASP A 199 -2.03 30.74 26.18
N LEU A 200 -2.41 29.79 27.04
CA LEU A 200 -3.70 29.78 27.71
C LEU A 200 -3.84 30.90 28.76
N SER A 201 -2.78 31.69 29.01
CA SER A 201 -2.87 32.89 29.85
C SER A 201 -3.41 34.10 29.08
N ASP A 202 -3.28 34.15 27.74
CA ASP A 202 -3.91 35.17 26.90
C ASP A 202 -5.43 34.89 26.80
N PRO A 203 -6.30 35.81 27.27
CA PRO A 203 -7.75 35.65 27.19
C PRO A 203 -8.27 35.41 25.76
N LYS A 204 -7.62 36.00 24.74
CA LYS A 204 -8.05 35.84 23.34
C LYS A 204 -7.72 34.43 22.83
N GLN A 205 -6.50 33.95 23.05
CA GLN A 205 -6.12 32.59 22.68
C GLN A 205 -6.90 31.53 23.45
N LEU A 206 -7.17 31.76 24.74
CA LEU A 206 -8.01 30.87 25.54
C LEU A 206 -9.44 30.80 24.98
N ALA A 207 -10.05 31.94 24.64
CA ALA A 207 -11.38 31.97 24.05
C ALA A 207 -11.44 31.23 22.71
N LEU A 208 -10.44 31.44 21.85
CA LEU A 208 -10.36 30.80 20.54
C LEU A 208 -10.13 29.29 20.65
N HIS A 209 -9.26 28.86 21.56
CA HIS A 209 -9.05 27.45 21.87
C HIS A 209 -10.32 26.79 22.40
N LYS A 210 -11.08 27.46 23.29
CA LYS A 210 -12.37 26.95 23.80
C LYS A 210 -13.43 26.83 22.70
N LEU A 211 -13.41 27.73 21.72
CA LEU A 211 -14.34 27.72 20.60
C LEU A 211 -14.06 26.57 19.63
N TYR A 212 -12.80 26.24 19.38
CA TYR A 212 -12.42 25.26 18.35
C TYR A 212 -12.17 23.84 18.87
N ARG A 213 -11.82 23.67 20.15
CA ARG A 213 -11.48 22.36 20.70
C ARG A 213 -12.63 21.35 20.54
N PRO A 214 -12.31 20.05 20.37
CA PRO A 214 -13.32 19.02 20.37
C PRO A 214 -13.97 18.89 21.76
N GLU A 215 -15.29 18.78 21.79
CA GLU A 215 -16.04 18.54 23.03
C GLU A 215 -16.21 17.05 23.30
N ARG A 216 -16.40 16.70 24.58
CA ARG A 216 -16.53 15.30 25.01
C ARG A 216 -17.90 14.75 24.58
N ILE A 217 -17.89 13.58 23.94
CA ILE A 217 -19.10 12.84 23.56
C ILE A 217 -19.20 11.58 24.43
N THR A 218 -20.19 11.56 25.34
CA THR A 218 -20.47 10.37 26.17
C THR A 218 -21.34 9.39 25.39
N PRO A 219 -20.96 8.11 25.28
CA PRO A 219 -21.78 7.10 24.63
C PRO A 219 -22.96 6.66 25.52
N LEU A 220 -24.08 6.32 24.89
CA LEU A 220 -25.22 5.67 25.57
C LEU A 220 -24.99 4.17 25.78
N LYS A 221 -24.17 3.53 24.93
CA LYS A 221 -23.89 2.10 24.96
C LYS A 221 -23.08 1.71 26.20
N ARG A 222 -23.37 0.55 26.78
CA ARG A 222 -22.71 0.01 27.99
C ARG A 222 -22.49 -1.50 27.85
N GLY A 223 -21.75 -2.10 28.77
CA GLY A 223 -21.53 -3.54 28.79
C GLY A 223 -20.92 -4.09 27.49
N LEU A 224 -21.40 -5.25 27.04
CA LEU A 224 -20.85 -5.93 25.86
C LEU A 224 -21.01 -5.13 24.56
N GLU A 225 -22.07 -4.34 24.41
CA GLU A 225 -22.28 -3.52 23.21
C GLU A 225 -21.23 -2.43 23.04
N LEU A 226 -20.75 -1.85 24.15
CA LEU A 226 -19.65 -0.91 24.14
C LEU A 226 -18.36 -1.58 23.66
N LEU A 227 -18.06 -2.78 24.15
CA LEU A 227 -16.87 -3.56 23.74
C LEU A 227 -16.93 -4.01 22.28
N LYS A 228 -18.13 -4.24 21.73
CA LYS A 228 -18.36 -4.56 20.31
C LYS A 228 -18.32 -3.34 19.39
N THR A 229 -18.37 -2.11 19.93
CA THR A 229 -18.36 -0.88 19.13
C THR A 229 -16.91 -0.39 18.96
N PRO A 230 -16.31 -0.46 17.75
CA PRO A 230 -14.86 -0.26 17.58
C PRO A 230 -14.37 1.16 17.90
N SER A 231 -15.22 2.17 17.69
CA SER A 231 -14.95 3.57 17.99
C SER A 231 -14.93 3.89 19.49
N LEU A 232 -15.56 3.03 20.32
CA LEU A 232 -15.63 3.19 21.78
C LEU A 232 -14.66 2.25 22.51
N ASN A 233 -14.40 1.07 21.93
CA ASN A 233 -13.63 0.03 22.59
C ASN A 233 -12.15 0.40 22.74
N LYS A 234 -11.66 0.43 23.98
CA LYS A 234 -10.24 0.58 24.32
C LYS A 234 -9.55 -0.76 24.63
N GLY A 235 -10.29 -1.87 24.65
CA GLY A 235 -9.80 -3.17 25.09
C GLY A 235 -9.22 -3.11 26.50
N MET A 236 -8.02 -3.66 26.70
CA MET A 236 -7.35 -3.65 28.01
C MET A 236 -6.84 -2.26 28.46
N ALA A 237 -6.97 -1.22 27.64
CA ALA A 237 -6.65 0.15 28.03
C ALA A 237 -7.76 0.85 28.83
N PHE A 238 -8.93 0.23 29.00
CA PHE A 238 -9.88 0.69 30.01
C PHE A 238 -9.28 0.54 31.41
N SER A 239 -9.25 1.63 32.15
CA SER A 239 -8.89 1.66 33.57
C SER A 239 -9.89 0.86 34.41
N LEU A 240 -9.52 0.50 35.65
CA LEU A 240 -10.42 -0.20 36.57
C LEU A 240 -11.72 0.60 36.81
N TYR A 241 -11.58 1.92 37.01
CA TYR A 241 -12.71 2.83 37.22
C TYR A 241 -13.63 2.87 36.00
N GLU A 242 -13.10 3.04 34.79
CA GLU A 242 -13.92 3.00 33.57
C GLU A 242 -14.63 1.66 33.42
N ARG A 243 -13.98 0.55 33.75
CA ARG A 243 -14.62 -0.78 33.63
C ARG A 243 -15.83 -0.91 34.55
N GLN A 244 -15.72 -0.41 35.79
CA GLN A 244 -16.82 -0.39 36.75
C GLN A 244 -17.93 0.56 36.29
N TYR A 245 -17.58 1.81 35.97
CA TYR A 245 -18.54 2.85 35.55
C TYR A 245 -19.25 2.56 34.23
N LEU A 246 -18.66 1.78 33.32
CA LEU A 246 -19.26 1.44 32.02
C LEU A 246 -19.90 0.05 32.02
N GLY A 247 -19.85 -0.69 33.14
CA GLY A 247 -20.45 -2.01 33.28
C GLY A 247 -19.76 -3.11 32.48
N ILE A 248 -18.44 -3.02 32.31
CA ILE A 248 -17.61 -3.98 31.54
C ILE A 248 -16.59 -4.73 32.42
N HIS A 249 -16.56 -4.45 33.72
CA HIS A 249 -15.73 -5.19 34.67
C HIS A 249 -16.12 -6.68 34.67
N GLY A 250 -15.12 -7.57 34.68
CA GLY A 250 -15.33 -9.03 34.54
C GLY A 250 -15.38 -9.54 33.09
N LEU A 251 -15.62 -8.68 32.10
CA LEU A 251 -15.64 -9.07 30.67
C LEU A 251 -14.27 -9.02 29.98
N LEU A 252 -13.25 -8.46 30.65
CA LEU A 252 -11.90 -8.29 30.14
C LEU A 252 -10.89 -8.93 31.12
N PRO A 253 -9.75 -9.44 30.63
CA PRO A 253 -8.68 -9.93 31.49
C PRO A 253 -8.27 -8.89 32.55
N PRO A 254 -7.83 -9.30 33.75
CA PRO A 254 -7.51 -8.40 34.87
C PRO A 254 -6.19 -7.61 34.68
N ALA A 255 -5.69 -7.50 33.44
CA ALA A 255 -4.55 -6.68 33.08
C ALA A 255 -5.00 -5.31 32.53
N PHE A 256 -4.23 -4.27 32.83
CA PHE A 256 -4.42 -2.91 32.35
C PHE A 256 -3.22 -2.52 31.49
N MET A 257 -3.46 -1.95 30.31
CA MET A 257 -2.40 -1.61 29.37
C MET A 257 -2.47 -0.16 28.93
N THR A 258 -1.32 0.44 28.62
CA THR A 258 -1.29 1.72 27.89
C THR A 258 -1.57 1.50 26.40
N SER A 259 -1.96 2.56 25.69
CA SER A 259 -2.12 2.52 24.22
C SER A 259 -0.82 2.07 23.51
N GLU A 260 0.33 2.49 24.03
CA GLU A 260 1.64 2.08 23.54
C GLU A 260 1.93 0.59 23.75
N GLN A 261 1.62 0.03 24.92
CA GLN A 261 1.75 -1.40 25.18
C GLN A 261 0.85 -2.22 24.25
N GLN A 262 -0.36 -1.75 23.99
CA GLN A 262 -1.25 -2.40 23.01
C GLN A 262 -0.69 -2.32 21.60
N ALA A 263 -0.14 -1.17 21.19
CA ALA A 263 0.48 -0.99 19.88
C ALA A 263 1.70 -1.91 19.71
N TYR A 264 2.53 -2.06 20.74
CA TYR A 264 3.67 -2.99 20.76
C TYR A 264 3.23 -4.44 20.55
N ARG A 265 2.18 -4.89 21.25
CA ARG A 265 1.61 -6.24 21.08
C ARG A 265 1.11 -6.49 19.67
N VAL A 266 0.43 -5.50 19.08
CA VAL A 266 -0.06 -5.58 17.70
C VAL A 266 1.09 -5.67 16.72
N MET A 267 2.10 -4.79 16.84
CA MET A 267 3.24 -4.75 15.93
C MET A 267 4.10 -6.01 16.01
N THR A 268 4.31 -6.55 17.21
CA THR A 268 5.04 -7.82 17.40
C THR A 268 4.36 -8.93 16.60
N LYS A 269 3.06 -9.10 16.80
CA LYS A 269 2.27 -10.11 16.09
C LYS A 269 2.18 -9.86 14.57
N LEU A 270 2.15 -8.60 14.14
CA LEU A 270 2.14 -8.26 12.70
C LEU A 270 3.45 -8.67 12.02
N ARG A 271 4.59 -8.47 12.68
CA ARG A 271 5.90 -8.84 12.13
C ARG A 271 6.13 -10.36 12.12
N GLU A 272 5.46 -11.08 13.01
CA GLU A 272 5.44 -12.56 13.03
C GLU A 272 4.53 -13.18 11.95
N GLN A 273 3.68 -12.39 11.27
CA GLN A 273 2.81 -12.94 10.22
C GLN A 273 3.63 -13.44 9.02
N PRO A 274 3.23 -14.57 8.40
CA PRO A 274 4.03 -15.22 7.37
C PRO A 274 4.08 -14.44 6.04
N ASN A 275 3.09 -13.59 5.77
CA ASN A 275 3.01 -12.81 4.53
C ASN A 275 2.14 -11.56 4.72
N ASP A 276 2.21 -10.66 3.73
CA ASP A 276 1.52 -9.38 3.78
C ASP A 276 -0.01 -9.49 3.75
N LEU A 277 -0.56 -10.53 3.11
CA LEU A 277 -1.99 -10.79 3.13
C LEU A 277 -2.49 -11.15 4.54
N ALA A 278 -1.71 -11.95 5.28
CA ALA A 278 -2.01 -12.25 6.68
C ALA A 278 -1.92 -10.99 7.57
N LYS A 279 -0.94 -10.10 7.31
CA LYS A 279 -0.87 -8.78 7.96
C LYS A 279 -2.10 -7.94 7.66
N TYR A 280 -2.56 -7.90 6.41
CA TYR A 280 -3.78 -7.20 6.01
C TYR A 280 -4.99 -7.72 6.78
N ILE A 281 -5.21 -9.03 6.83
CA ILE A 281 -6.33 -9.65 7.57
C ILE A 281 -6.27 -9.32 9.07
N GLN A 282 -5.07 -9.27 9.65
CA GLN A 282 -4.88 -8.89 11.05
C GLN A 282 -5.21 -7.41 11.30
N LEU A 283 -4.78 -6.51 10.41
CA LEU A 283 -5.08 -5.08 10.47
C LEU A 283 -6.57 -4.80 10.26
N ASP A 284 -7.19 -5.48 9.31
CA ASP A 284 -8.62 -5.43 9.02
C ASP A 284 -9.46 -5.82 10.25
N SER A 285 -9.06 -6.91 10.93
CA SER A 285 -9.67 -7.34 12.21
C SER A 285 -9.39 -6.38 13.37
N LEU A 286 -8.26 -5.68 13.35
CA LEU A 286 -7.95 -4.68 14.38
C LEU A 286 -8.84 -3.45 14.21
N GLN A 287 -9.05 -2.98 12.99
CA GLN A 287 -9.96 -1.88 12.68
C GLN A 287 -11.37 -2.16 13.20
N ASP A 288 -11.87 -3.39 13.01
CA ASP A 288 -13.19 -3.83 13.49
C ASP A 288 -13.26 -4.08 15.00
N ARG A 289 -12.14 -4.00 15.72
CA ARG A 289 -12.09 -4.25 17.16
C ARG A 289 -11.84 -2.98 17.95
N ASN A 290 -10.90 -2.15 17.51
CA ASN A 290 -10.43 -0.98 18.23
C ASN A 290 -9.87 0.03 17.22
N GLU A 291 -10.72 0.98 16.84
CA GLU A 291 -10.45 1.95 15.77
C GLU A 291 -9.26 2.86 16.12
N LYS A 292 -9.22 3.38 17.36
CA LYS A 292 -8.12 4.23 17.84
C LYS A 292 -6.78 3.51 17.80
N LEU A 293 -6.74 2.25 18.24
CA LEU A 293 -5.52 1.44 18.22
C LEU A 293 -5.08 1.11 16.79
N PHE A 294 -6.02 0.84 15.89
CA PHE A 294 -5.74 0.64 14.47
C PHE A 294 -5.02 1.86 13.88
N TYR A 295 -5.58 3.06 14.04
CA TYR A 295 -4.97 4.28 13.52
C TYR A 295 -3.69 4.66 14.24
N ARG A 296 -3.57 4.40 15.54
CA ARG A 296 -2.31 4.58 16.28
C ARG A 296 -1.18 3.75 15.68
N VAL A 297 -1.42 2.45 15.49
CA VAL A 297 -0.43 1.51 14.92
C VAL A 297 -0.05 1.92 13.49
N LEU A 298 -1.04 2.28 12.67
CA LEU A 298 -0.84 2.74 11.30
C LEU A 298 -0.04 4.06 11.23
N CYS A 299 -0.39 5.06 12.04
CA CYS A 299 0.28 6.36 12.05
C CYS A 299 1.74 6.27 12.54
N ASP A 300 2.01 5.45 13.56
CA ASP A 300 3.36 5.25 14.11
C ASP A 300 4.29 4.56 13.10
N ASN A 301 3.75 3.66 12.27
CA ASN A 301 4.50 2.78 11.37
C ASN A 301 4.10 2.97 9.90
N ILE A 302 3.75 4.20 9.50
CA ILE A 302 3.13 4.45 8.18
C ILE A 302 3.94 3.94 6.99
N LYS A 303 5.27 3.99 7.04
CA LYS A 303 6.13 3.47 5.97
C LYS A 303 6.00 1.95 5.81
N GLU A 304 5.88 1.22 6.91
CA GLU A 304 5.80 -0.25 6.95
C GLU A 304 4.38 -0.74 6.63
N LEU A 305 3.35 -0.03 7.11
CA LEU A 305 1.96 -0.50 7.06
C LEU A 305 1.13 0.10 5.93
N MET A 306 1.49 1.25 5.36
CA MET A 306 0.79 1.84 4.22
C MET A 306 0.71 0.87 3.02
N PRO A 307 1.78 0.15 2.63
CA PRO A 307 1.71 -0.83 1.55
C PRO A 307 0.82 -2.04 1.86
N ILE A 308 0.56 -2.30 3.15
CA ILE A 308 -0.30 -3.38 3.61
C ILE A 308 -1.77 -2.97 3.56
N VAL A 309 -2.12 -1.81 4.13
CA VAL A 309 -3.53 -1.33 4.19
C VAL A 309 -4.05 -0.81 2.84
N TYR A 310 -3.14 -0.47 1.93
CA TYR A 310 -3.45 0.00 0.60
C TYR A 310 -2.56 -0.70 -0.44
N THR A 311 -2.18 -0.03 -1.53
CA THR A 311 -1.41 -0.64 -2.61
C THR A 311 0.02 -0.99 -2.17
N PRO A 312 0.53 -2.19 -2.51
CA PRO A 312 -0.06 -3.18 -3.42
C PRO A 312 -0.93 -4.26 -2.75
N THR A 313 -0.86 -4.47 -1.44
CA THR A 313 -1.47 -5.64 -0.76
C THR A 313 -3.01 -5.64 -0.83
N VAL A 314 -3.65 -4.47 -0.77
CA VAL A 314 -5.11 -4.35 -0.87
C VAL A 314 -5.65 -4.94 -2.17
N GLY A 315 -4.90 -4.83 -3.28
CA GLY A 315 -5.30 -5.40 -4.57
C GLY A 315 -5.33 -6.93 -4.52
N GLN A 316 -4.32 -7.55 -3.88
CA GLN A 316 -4.30 -8.99 -3.65
C GLN A 316 -5.43 -9.42 -2.70
N ALA A 317 -5.73 -8.60 -1.69
CA ALA A 317 -6.87 -8.84 -0.81
C ALA A 317 -8.20 -8.74 -1.57
N CYS A 318 -8.34 -7.79 -2.50
CA CYS A 318 -9.48 -7.67 -3.42
C CYS A 318 -9.66 -8.92 -4.28
N GLN A 319 -8.60 -9.45 -4.89
CA GLN A 319 -8.71 -10.70 -5.69
C GLN A 319 -9.22 -11.90 -4.89
N LYS A 320 -8.98 -11.91 -3.58
CA LYS A 320 -9.43 -12.96 -2.65
C LYS A 320 -10.60 -12.50 -1.77
N PHE A 321 -11.24 -11.39 -2.10
CA PHE A 321 -12.18 -10.72 -1.19
C PHE A 321 -13.41 -11.55 -0.89
N GLY A 322 -13.93 -12.29 -1.87
CA GLY A 322 -15.04 -13.23 -1.66
C GLY A 322 -14.76 -14.24 -0.54
N PHE A 323 -13.48 -14.63 -0.35
CA PHE A 323 -13.04 -15.52 0.72
C PHE A 323 -12.67 -14.78 2.03
N ILE A 324 -12.31 -13.49 1.94
CA ILE A 324 -11.88 -12.67 3.07
C ILE A 324 -13.05 -11.92 3.74
N TYR A 325 -14.23 -11.89 3.12
CA TYR A 325 -15.39 -11.15 3.62
C TYR A 325 -15.74 -11.53 5.07
N ARG A 326 -15.81 -10.52 5.95
CA ARG A 326 -16.06 -10.68 7.39
C ARG A 326 -17.18 -9.78 7.87
N ASN A 327 -16.92 -8.47 7.88
CA ASN A 327 -17.85 -7.46 8.35
C ASN A 327 -18.18 -6.48 7.22
N PRO A 328 -19.40 -5.92 7.18
CA PRO A 328 -19.75 -4.90 6.21
C PRO A 328 -18.98 -3.60 6.50
N LYS A 329 -18.05 -3.24 5.61
CA LYS A 329 -17.19 -2.04 5.73
C LYS A 329 -17.55 -0.91 4.78
N GLY A 330 -18.53 -1.12 3.92
CA GLY A 330 -18.99 -0.12 2.95
C GLY A 330 -20.38 -0.47 2.43
N LEU A 331 -20.89 0.38 1.55
CA LEU A 331 -22.18 0.17 0.90
C LEU A 331 -22.00 -0.36 -0.52
N TYR A 332 -22.91 -1.23 -0.92
CA TYR A 332 -23.05 -1.72 -2.28
C TYR A 332 -24.32 -1.13 -2.87
N ILE A 333 -24.19 -0.44 -3.99
CA ILE A 333 -25.33 0.12 -4.73
C ILE A 333 -25.29 -0.50 -6.11
N THR A 334 -26.35 -1.17 -6.51
CA THR A 334 -26.36 -1.92 -7.76
C THR A 334 -27.13 -1.19 -8.86
N ILE A 335 -26.95 -1.62 -10.11
CA ILE A 335 -27.80 -1.16 -11.22
C ILE A 335 -29.29 -1.44 -11.01
N ASN A 336 -29.65 -2.43 -10.18
CA ASN A 336 -31.05 -2.72 -9.85
C ASN A 336 -31.67 -1.70 -8.87
N ASP A 337 -30.82 -0.86 -8.26
CA ASP A 337 -31.17 0.18 -7.31
C ASP A 337 -31.30 1.57 -7.96
N ASN A 338 -31.37 1.64 -9.30
CA ASN A 338 -31.31 2.86 -10.11
C ASN A 338 -32.51 3.81 -9.94
N SER A 339 -32.60 4.43 -8.77
CA SER A 339 -33.49 5.54 -8.44
C SER A 339 -32.95 6.27 -7.21
N ILE A 340 -33.18 7.58 -7.13
CA ILE A 340 -32.74 8.39 -5.99
C ILE A 340 -33.27 7.81 -4.66
N SER A 341 -34.52 7.37 -4.63
CA SER A 341 -35.17 6.85 -3.41
C SER A 341 -34.57 5.52 -2.94
N LYS A 342 -34.30 4.58 -3.85
CA LYS A 342 -33.67 3.29 -3.48
C LYS A 342 -32.26 3.49 -2.96
N ILE A 343 -31.45 4.28 -3.67
CA ILE A 343 -30.09 4.62 -3.24
C ILE A 343 -30.13 5.31 -1.87
N TYR A 344 -31.08 6.22 -1.65
CA TYR A 344 -31.27 6.86 -0.37
C TYR A 344 -31.58 5.87 0.76
N GLN A 345 -32.45 4.87 0.53
CA GLN A 345 -32.73 3.85 1.55
C GLN A 345 -31.46 3.04 1.89
N ILE A 346 -30.62 2.74 0.90
CA ILE A 346 -29.32 2.07 1.12
C ILE A 346 -28.41 2.96 1.98
N LEU A 347 -28.31 4.26 1.65
CA LEU A 347 -27.52 5.23 2.44
C LEU A 347 -28.05 5.36 3.87
N ALA A 348 -29.36 5.25 4.10
CA ALA A 348 -29.99 5.35 5.41
C ALA A 348 -29.63 4.18 6.35
N ASN A 349 -29.26 3.03 5.78
CA ASN A 349 -28.82 1.85 6.54
C ASN A 349 -27.41 2.00 7.14
N TRP A 350 -26.65 3.01 6.70
CA TRP A 350 -25.32 3.28 7.27
C TRP A 350 -25.45 3.82 8.71
N PRO A 351 -24.66 3.30 9.68
CA PRO A 351 -24.81 3.64 11.10
C PRO A 351 -24.39 5.07 11.42
N SER A 352 -23.43 5.65 10.68
CA SER A 352 -23.04 7.03 10.88
C SER A 352 -24.02 7.99 10.22
N THR A 353 -24.34 9.08 10.93
CA THR A 353 -25.30 10.09 10.50
C THR A 353 -24.65 11.41 10.13
N ASN A 354 -23.32 11.49 9.99
CA ASN A 354 -22.63 12.72 9.63
C ASN A 354 -21.51 12.41 8.62
N ILE A 355 -21.90 12.06 7.40
CA ILE A 355 -20.95 11.71 6.34
C ILE A 355 -20.44 12.99 5.68
N LYS A 356 -19.12 13.09 5.50
CA LYS A 356 -18.45 14.21 4.83
C LYS A 356 -17.57 13.79 3.66
N ALA A 357 -17.09 12.55 3.65
CA ALA A 357 -16.21 12.05 2.59
C ALA A 357 -16.67 10.66 2.13
N ILE A 358 -16.92 10.53 0.84
CA ILE A 358 -17.25 9.29 0.15
C ILE A 358 -16.12 8.98 -0.81
N VAL A 359 -15.63 7.74 -0.78
CA VAL A 359 -14.81 7.19 -1.88
C VAL A 359 -15.65 6.14 -2.57
N VAL A 360 -15.80 6.28 -3.88
CA VAL A 360 -16.62 5.40 -4.70
C VAL A 360 -15.80 4.80 -5.84
N THR A 361 -16.07 3.54 -6.15
CA THR A 361 -15.53 2.82 -7.31
C THR A 361 -16.62 1.95 -7.95
N ASP A 362 -16.51 1.65 -9.24
CA ASP A 362 -17.27 0.58 -9.90
C ASP A 362 -16.46 -0.71 -10.11
N GLY A 363 -15.22 -0.74 -9.62
CA GLY A 363 -14.31 -1.87 -9.67
C GLY A 363 -13.88 -2.29 -11.08
N GLU A 364 -14.12 -1.46 -12.10
CA GLU A 364 -13.78 -1.78 -13.50
C GLU A 364 -12.28 -1.76 -13.74
N ARG A 365 -11.53 -0.91 -13.01
CA ARG A 365 -10.10 -0.71 -13.25
C ARG A 365 -9.28 -0.61 -11.97
N ILE A 366 -9.34 -1.66 -11.14
CA ILE A 366 -8.50 -1.76 -9.95
C ILE A 366 -7.02 -1.75 -10.36
N LEU A 367 -6.24 -0.81 -9.80
CA LEU A 367 -4.88 -0.51 -10.24
C LEU A 367 -4.00 -1.76 -10.40
N GLY A 368 -3.59 -2.03 -11.64
CA GLY A 368 -2.69 -3.15 -11.99
C GLY A 368 -3.36 -4.53 -12.06
N LEU A 369 -4.64 -4.64 -11.71
CA LEU A 369 -5.41 -5.90 -11.62
C LEU A 369 -6.63 -5.95 -12.56
N GLY A 370 -7.11 -4.80 -13.04
CA GLY A 370 -8.22 -4.71 -13.99
C GLY A 370 -9.59 -4.83 -13.31
N ASP A 371 -10.55 -5.43 -14.02
CA ASP A 371 -11.93 -5.55 -13.55
C ASP A 371 -12.06 -6.63 -12.47
N LEU A 372 -12.37 -6.19 -11.24
CA LEU A 372 -12.65 -7.09 -10.10
C LEU A 372 -14.12 -7.03 -9.66
N GLY A 373 -14.99 -6.30 -10.37
CA GLY A 373 -16.40 -6.13 -10.02
C GLY A 373 -16.61 -5.77 -8.55
N ALA A 374 -17.50 -6.48 -7.87
CA ALA A 374 -17.84 -6.25 -6.46
C ALA A 374 -16.69 -6.51 -5.47
N TYR A 375 -15.64 -7.23 -5.87
CA TYR A 375 -14.46 -7.43 -5.02
C TYR A 375 -13.60 -6.16 -4.88
N GLY A 376 -13.86 -5.12 -5.69
CA GLY A 376 -13.17 -3.83 -5.63
C GLY A 376 -13.43 -3.00 -4.37
N ILE A 377 -14.37 -3.39 -3.49
CA ILE A 377 -14.76 -2.59 -2.30
C ILE A 377 -13.58 -2.31 -1.35
N GLY A 378 -12.56 -3.16 -1.34
CA GLY A 378 -11.35 -2.97 -0.54
C GLY A 378 -10.60 -1.68 -0.87
N ILE A 379 -10.73 -1.18 -2.11
CA ILE A 379 -10.07 0.06 -2.54
C ILE A 379 -10.64 1.30 -1.83
N PRO A 380 -11.96 1.58 -1.88
CA PRO A 380 -12.57 2.63 -1.06
C PRO A 380 -12.24 2.53 0.43
N VAL A 381 -12.26 1.32 1.00
CA VAL A 381 -11.94 1.09 2.42
C VAL A 381 -10.49 1.49 2.72
N GLY A 382 -9.54 1.04 1.91
CA GLY A 382 -8.12 1.36 2.07
C GLY A 382 -7.82 2.85 1.86
N LYS A 383 -8.42 3.49 0.86
CA LYS A 383 -8.30 4.96 0.65
C LYS A 383 -8.82 5.74 1.84
N LEU A 384 -9.98 5.40 2.37
CA LEU A 384 -10.54 6.11 3.52
C LEU A 384 -9.76 5.85 4.82
N ALA A 385 -9.13 4.68 4.97
CA ALA A 385 -8.18 4.45 6.04
C ALA A 385 -6.97 5.42 5.94
N LEU A 386 -6.49 5.70 4.72
CA LEU A 386 -5.45 6.70 4.48
C LEU A 386 -5.95 8.14 4.67
N TYR A 387 -7.20 8.46 4.35
CA TYR A 387 -7.80 9.76 4.69
C TYR A 387 -7.70 10.03 6.19
N VAL A 388 -8.03 9.05 7.03
CA VAL A 388 -7.93 9.21 8.49
C VAL A 388 -6.47 9.25 8.93
N ALA A 389 -5.64 8.31 8.49
CA ALA A 389 -4.25 8.21 8.97
C ALA A 389 -3.37 9.39 8.54
N LEU A 390 -3.58 9.88 7.31
CA LEU A 390 -2.76 10.89 6.66
C LEU A 390 -3.37 12.28 6.72
N ALA A 391 -4.69 12.45 6.59
CA ALA A 391 -5.33 13.76 6.71
C ALA A 391 -5.76 14.05 8.15
N GLY A 392 -6.13 13.00 8.90
CA GLY A 392 -6.82 13.13 10.16
C GLY A 392 -8.29 13.48 10.02
N LEU A 393 -8.96 13.02 8.96
CA LEU A 393 -10.42 13.04 8.94
C LEU A 393 -10.97 12.08 10.00
N PHE A 394 -12.18 12.34 10.49
CA PHE A 394 -12.82 11.43 11.43
C PHE A 394 -13.33 10.18 10.68
N PRO A 395 -13.07 8.96 11.18
CA PRO A 395 -13.56 7.73 10.58
C PRO A 395 -15.08 7.70 10.38
N GLU A 396 -15.83 8.29 11.32
CA GLU A 396 -17.29 8.41 11.23
C GLU A 396 -17.78 9.27 10.06
N TRP A 397 -16.93 10.14 9.50
CA TRP A 397 -17.27 10.97 8.34
C TRP A 397 -17.05 10.25 7.00
N CYS A 398 -16.38 9.11 7.04
CA CYS A 398 -15.93 8.37 5.87
C CYS A 398 -16.94 7.28 5.50
N LEU A 399 -17.33 7.23 4.22
CA LEU A 399 -18.23 6.22 3.69
C LEU A 399 -17.64 5.56 2.43
N PRO A 400 -17.20 4.29 2.51
CA PRO A 400 -16.77 3.52 1.34
C PRO A 400 -17.98 3.03 0.54
N VAL A 401 -17.97 3.24 -0.78
CA VAL A 401 -19.06 2.81 -1.68
C VAL A 401 -18.52 2.03 -2.87
N LEU A 402 -19.23 0.96 -3.25
CA LEU A 402 -19.04 0.27 -4.52
C LEU A 402 -20.32 0.32 -5.35
N ILE A 403 -20.19 0.72 -6.61
CA ILE A 403 -21.28 0.69 -7.60
C ILE A 403 -21.15 -0.59 -8.43
N ASP A 404 -22.04 -1.56 -8.21
CA ASP A 404 -22.04 -2.82 -8.95
C ASP A 404 -23.00 -2.75 -10.14
N VAL A 405 -22.44 -2.71 -11.35
CA VAL A 405 -23.19 -2.75 -12.61
C VAL A 405 -22.97 -4.05 -13.38
N GLY A 406 -22.40 -5.07 -12.73
CA GLY A 406 -21.84 -6.26 -13.36
C GLY A 406 -20.31 -6.19 -13.48
N THR A 407 -19.73 -7.22 -14.08
CA THR A 407 -18.28 -7.33 -14.35
C THR A 407 -18.09 -8.00 -15.71
N ASP A 408 -17.10 -7.53 -16.48
CA ASP A 408 -16.70 -8.15 -17.75
C ASP A 408 -15.59 -9.19 -17.55
N ASN A 409 -15.20 -9.42 -16.29
CA ASN A 409 -14.23 -10.46 -15.94
C ASN A 409 -14.89 -11.86 -15.97
N GLN A 410 -14.66 -12.58 -17.06
CA GLN A 410 -15.22 -13.92 -17.25
C GLN A 410 -14.82 -14.92 -16.15
N ALA A 411 -13.64 -14.76 -15.55
CA ALA A 411 -13.22 -15.63 -14.45
C ALA A 411 -14.11 -15.44 -13.21
N LEU A 412 -14.51 -14.20 -12.91
CA LEU A 412 -15.44 -13.90 -11.81
C LEU A 412 -16.87 -14.32 -12.13
N LEU A 413 -17.33 -14.15 -13.38
CA LEU A 413 -18.65 -14.63 -13.78
C LEU A 413 -18.79 -16.16 -13.63
N ASN A 414 -17.71 -16.90 -13.91
CA ASN A 414 -17.64 -18.35 -13.79
C ASN A 414 -17.32 -18.84 -12.37
N ASP A 415 -16.77 -18.00 -11.50
CA ASP A 415 -16.41 -18.35 -10.12
C ASP A 415 -17.70 -18.52 -9.29
N PRO A 416 -18.03 -19.70 -8.74
CA PRO A 416 -19.23 -19.91 -7.92
C PRO A 416 -19.22 -19.12 -6.60
N PHE A 417 -18.07 -18.61 -6.16
CA PHE A 417 -17.93 -17.80 -4.95
C PHE A 417 -18.05 -16.30 -5.19
N TYR A 418 -18.12 -15.85 -6.43
CA TYR A 418 -18.32 -14.43 -6.74
C TYR A 418 -19.62 -13.90 -6.12
N THR A 419 -19.50 -12.82 -5.35
CA THR A 419 -20.57 -12.20 -4.57
C THR A 419 -21.21 -10.96 -5.22
N GLY A 420 -20.72 -10.54 -6.39
CA GLY A 420 -21.32 -9.44 -7.15
C GLY A 420 -22.37 -9.89 -8.16
N LEU A 421 -22.90 -8.95 -8.93
CA LEU A 421 -23.85 -9.24 -10.00
C LEU A 421 -23.21 -10.09 -11.10
N ARG A 422 -23.75 -11.30 -11.31
CA ARG A 422 -23.33 -12.24 -12.36
C ARG A 422 -23.90 -11.85 -13.73
N ARG A 423 -23.45 -10.71 -14.24
CA ARG A 423 -23.77 -10.19 -15.58
C ARG A 423 -22.60 -9.36 -16.08
N THR A 424 -22.51 -9.19 -17.40
CA THR A 424 -21.60 -8.20 -18.00
C THR A 424 -21.99 -6.80 -17.58
N ARG A 425 -21.04 -5.86 -17.66
CA ARG A 425 -21.25 -4.48 -17.21
C ARG A 425 -22.35 -3.80 -18.01
N VAL A 426 -23.31 -3.20 -17.31
CA VAL A 426 -24.27 -2.28 -17.92
C VAL A 426 -23.56 -0.98 -18.29
N ARG A 427 -23.75 -0.54 -19.54
CA ARG A 427 -23.13 0.67 -20.11
C ARG A 427 -24.19 1.58 -20.73
N GLY A 428 -23.80 2.79 -21.11
CA GLY A 428 -24.69 3.73 -21.79
C GLY A 428 -25.63 4.49 -20.83
N PRO A 429 -26.81 4.94 -21.31
CA PRO A 429 -27.68 5.84 -20.56
C PRO A 429 -28.15 5.30 -19.21
N GLU A 430 -28.30 3.99 -19.08
CA GLU A 430 -28.73 3.36 -17.83
C GLU A 430 -27.68 3.50 -16.73
N TYR A 431 -26.40 3.27 -17.06
CA TYR A 431 -25.26 3.51 -16.17
C TYR A 431 -25.16 4.99 -15.78
N ASP A 432 -25.31 5.89 -16.75
CA ASP A 432 -25.25 7.33 -16.50
C ASP A 432 -26.35 7.79 -15.55
N THR A 433 -27.55 7.25 -15.72
CA THR A 433 -28.69 7.52 -14.83
C THR A 433 -28.42 7.03 -13.42
N LEU A 434 -27.75 5.88 -13.26
CA LEU A 434 -27.36 5.36 -11.94
C LEU A 434 -26.39 6.30 -11.24
N ILE A 435 -25.34 6.76 -11.94
CA ILE A 435 -24.36 7.68 -11.34
C ILE A 435 -25.00 9.03 -11.05
N ASP A 436 -25.84 9.57 -11.94
CA ASP A 436 -26.60 10.81 -11.66
C ASP A 436 -27.47 10.66 -10.40
N ASN A 437 -28.20 9.54 -10.30
CA ASN A 437 -29.05 9.25 -9.14
C ASN A 437 -28.23 9.09 -7.86
N PHE A 438 -27.04 8.48 -7.95
CA PHE A 438 -26.10 8.36 -6.85
C PHE A 438 -25.59 9.72 -6.36
N MET A 439 -25.11 10.57 -7.27
CA MET A 439 -24.63 11.92 -6.94
C MET A 439 -25.75 12.75 -6.30
N LYS A 440 -26.97 12.70 -6.87
CA LYS A 440 -28.15 13.36 -6.31
C LYS A 440 -28.53 12.81 -4.94
N ALA A 441 -28.52 11.49 -4.75
CA ALA A 441 -28.87 10.88 -3.47
C ALA A 441 -27.87 11.22 -2.36
N CYS A 442 -26.57 11.20 -2.66
CA CYS A 442 -25.49 11.52 -1.71
C CYS A 442 -25.44 12.99 -1.32
N THR A 443 -26.07 13.88 -2.08
CA THR A 443 -26.05 15.34 -1.85
C THR A 443 -27.42 15.90 -1.50
N LYS A 444 -28.47 15.08 -1.61
CA LYS A 444 -29.82 15.40 -1.17
C LYS A 444 -29.77 15.68 0.33
N ARG A 445 -29.97 16.95 0.68
CA ARG A 445 -29.92 17.44 2.05
C ARG A 445 -31.05 16.80 2.87
N TYR A 446 -30.68 15.84 3.72
CA TYR A 446 -31.53 15.40 4.82
C TYR A 446 -30.71 15.48 6.10
N TYR A 447 -31.01 16.49 6.92
CA TYR A 447 -30.31 16.73 8.17
C TYR A 447 -30.48 15.52 9.09
N PRO A 448 -29.41 14.97 9.70
CA PRO A 448 -28.01 15.43 9.69
C PRO A 448 -27.05 14.67 8.74
N ARG A 449 -27.54 13.77 7.86
CA ARG A 449 -26.73 12.71 7.21
C ARG A 449 -25.80 13.14 6.08
N PHE A 450 -26.33 13.90 5.13
CA PHE A 450 -25.64 14.25 3.88
C PHE A 450 -25.96 15.70 3.49
N GLY A 451 -25.03 16.36 2.79
CA GLY A 451 -25.20 17.72 2.29
C GLY A 451 -24.55 17.94 0.93
N ARG A 452 -24.76 19.14 0.37
CA ARG A 452 -24.06 19.54 -0.87
C ARG A 452 -22.55 19.70 -0.66
N ASP A 453 -22.10 19.83 0.58
CA ASP A 453 -20.73 19.87 1.04
C ASP A 453 -20.09 18.48 1.19
N THR A 454 -20.80 17.38 0.89
CA THR A 454 -20.22 16.03 0.91
C THR A 454 -19.16 15.90 -0.19
N LEU A 455 -17.93 15.60 0.20
CA LEU A 455 -16.86 15.25 -0.72
C LEU A 455 -17.11 13.86 -1.31
N ILE A 456 -17.07 13.74 -2.64
CA ILE A 456 -17.18 12.46 -3.35
C ILE A 456 -15.92 12.27 -4.21
N GLN A 457 -15.06 11.34 -3.84
CA GLN A 457 -13.88 10.97 -4.63
C GLN A 457 -14.20 9.73 -5.48
N PHE A 458 -13.89 9.81 -6.77
CA PHE A 458 -13.95 8.67 -7.69
C PHE A 458 -12.58 7.99 -7.74
N GLU A 459 -12.59 6.66 -7.70
CA GLU A 459 -11.39 5.82 -7.69
C GLU A 459 -11.56 4.59 -8.61
N ASP A 460 -10.53 4.25 -9.38
CA ASP A 460 -10.43 2.98 -10.14
C ASP A 460 -11.60 2.71 -11.12
N PHE A 461 -12.15 3.78 -11.69
CA PHE A 461 -13.16 3.70 -12.77
C PHE A 461 -12.54 3.33 -14.12
N GLY A 462 -13.32 2.69 -15.00
CA GLY A 462 -12.92 2.43 -16.39
C GLY A 462 -12.52 3.69 -17.15
N ASN A 463 -11.60 3.57 -18.11
CA ASN A 463 -10.92 4.72 -18.69
C ASN A 463 -11.86 5.74 -19.37
N GLN A 464 -12.84 5.22 -20.10
CA GLN A 464 -13.84 6.03 -20.80
C GLN A 464 -14.77 6.76 -19.82
N ASN A 465 -15.03 6.14 -18.66
CA ASN A 465 -15.94 6.67 -17.64
C ASN A 465 -15.25 7.70 -16.75
N ALA A 466 -13.99 7.48 -16.33
CA ALA A 466 -13.31 8.34 -15.37
C ALA A 466 -13.27 9.81 -15.79
N TYR A 467 -12.80 10.11 -17.00
CA TYR A 467 -12.76 11.49 -17.53
C TYR A 467 -14.14 12.07 -17.79
N ARG A 468 -15.03 11.28 -18.39
CA ARG A 468 -16.39 11.70 -18.73
C ARG A 468 -17.20 12.07 -17.49
N LEU A 469 -17.13 11.26 -16.44
CA LEU A 469 -17.81 11.51 -15.16
C LEU A 469 -17.16 12.68 -14.41
N LEU A 470 -15.83 12.80 -14.45
CA LEU A 470 -15.14 13.97 -13.90
C LEU A 470 -15.63 15.27 -14.57
N ASP A 471 -15.61 15.34 -15.90
CA ASP A 471 -16.03 16.53 -16.63
C ASP A 471 -17.51 16.87 -16.41
N ARG A 472 -18.36 15.84 -16.27
CA ARG A 472 -19.79 16.00 -15.98
C ARG A 472 -20.05 16.59 -14.59
N TYR A 473 -19.32 16.16 -13.56
CA TYR A 473 -19.67 16.49 -12.17
C TYR A 473 -18.77 17.53 -11.48
N LYS A 474 -17.54 17.77 -11.96
CA LYS A 474 -16.53 18.61 -11.26
C LYS A 474 -16.95 20.05 -10.97
N ASN A 475 -17.92 20.59 -11.73
CA ASN A 475 -18.40 21.96 -11.59
C ASN A 475 -19.70 22.07 -10.76
N GLU A 476 -20.40 20.95 -10.54
CA GLU A 476 -21.70 20.93 -9.84
C GLU A 476 -21.58 20.38 -8.41
N TYR A 477 -20.63 19.48 -8.18
CA TYR A 477 -20.45 18.77 -6.91
C TYR A 477 -19.05 19.00 -6.32
N CYS A 478 -18.93 18.81 -5.01
CA CYS A 478 -17.64 18.69 -4.34
C CYS A 478 -17.03 17.31 -4.65
N MET A 479 -16.51 17.15 -5.87
CA MET A 479 -16.03 15.88 -6.39
C MET A 479 -14.71 16.03 -7.15
N PHE A 480 -13.88 14.99 -7.07
CA PHE A 480 -12.65 14.86 -7.84
C PHE A 480 -12.35 13.37 -8.13
N ASN A 481 -11.40 13.12 -9.04
CA ASN A 481 -10.88 11.79 -9.32
C ASN A 481 -9.38 11.74 -9.00
N ASP A 482 -8.97 10.84 -8.09
CA ASP A 482 -7.57 10.78 -7.63
C ASP A 482 -6.63 10.21 -8.71
N ASP A 483 -7.10 9.26 -9.51
CA ASP A 483 -6.30 8.68 -10.60
C ASP A 483 -5.90 9.72 -11.66
N ILE A 484 -6.77 10.70 -11.91
CA ILE A 484 -6.53 11.78 -12.86
C ILE A 484 -5.86 12.97 -12.17
N GLN A 485 -6.56 13.61 -11.24
CA GLN A 485 -6.15 14.90 -10.66
C GLN A 485 -5.09 14.72 -9.55
N GLY A 486 -5.21 13.66 -8.75
CA GLY A 486 -4.25 13.32 -7.70
C GLY A 486 -2.89 12.91 -8.27
N THR A 487 -2.90 12.01 -9.26
CA THR A 487 -1.70 11.58 -10.00
C THR A 487 -1.04 12.77 -10.71
N ALA A 488 -1.83 13.61 -11.39
CA ALA A 488 -1.32 14.82 -12.04
C ALA A 488 -0.61 15.74 -11.05
N SER A 489 -1.23 15.99 -9.90
CA SER A 489 -0.70 16.86 -8.85
C SER A 489 0.61 16.31 -8.27
N VAL A 490 0.66 15.02 -7.90
CA VAL A 490 1.86 14.47 -7.26
C VAL A 490 3.06 14.46 -8.22
N VAL A 491 2.85 14.13 -9.49
CA VAL A 491 3.93 14.13 -10.49
C VAL A 491 4.44 15.54 -10.73
N VAL A 492 3.56 16.53 -10.86
CA VAL A 492 3.96 17.94 -10.96
C VAL A 492 4.71 18.38 -9.70
N ALA A 493 4.33 17.90 -8.51
CA ALA A 493 5.08 18.14 -7.28
C ALA A 493 6.54 17.66 -7.38
N GLY A 494 6.74 16.44 -7.86
CA GLY A 494 8.07 15.90 -8.11
C GLY A 494 8.85 16.72 -9.15
N LEU A 495 8.21 17.10 -10.26
CA LEU A 495 8.83 17.94 -11.29
C LEU A 495 9.21 19.32 -10.73
N LEU A 496 8.35 19.95 -9.94
CA LEU A 496 8.64 21.21 -9.26
C LEU A 496 9.84 21.07 -8.31
N ALA A 497 9.94 19.96 -7.57
CA ALA A 497 11.10 19.70 -6.72
C ALA A 497 12.40 19.59 -7.53
N THR A 498 12.36 19.05 -8.76
CA THR A 498 13.54 18.97 -9.63
C THR A 498 14.05 20.34 -10.08
N THR A 499 13.17 21.34 -10.24
CA THR A 499 13.55 22.70 -10.67
C THR A 499 14.52 23.37 -9.71
N ARG A 500 14.45 23.02 -8.42
CA ARG A 500 15.37 23.52 -7.37
C ARG A 500 16.80 23.02 -7.57
N ILE A 501 16.97 21.87 -8.22
CA ILE A 501 18.28 21.28 -8.55
C ILE A 501 18.73 21.70 -9.95
N THR A 502 17.85 21.60 -10.94
CA THR A 502 18.18 21.92 -12.35
C THR A 502 18.31 23.42 -12.61
N LYS A 503 17.80 24.26 -11.69
CA LYS A 503 17.74 25.74 -11.80
C LYS A 503 17.00 26.23 -13.05
N LYS A 504 16.11 25.39 -13.58
CA LYS A 504 15.25 25.68 -14.73
C LYS A 504 13.79 25.57 -14.29
N ARG A 505 13.00 26.62 -14.57
CA ARG A 505 11.55 26.62 -14.33
C ARG A 505 10.85 25.59 -15.21
N LEU A 506 9.63 25.20 -14.88
CA LEU A 506 8.93 24.17 -15.67
C LEU A 506 8.63 24.68 -17.09
N SER A 507 8.31 25.96 -17.25
CA SER A 507 8.16 26.66 -18.55
C SER A 507 9.40 26.61 -19.44
N GLN A 508 10.57 26.29 -18.90
CA GLN A 508 11.84 26.17 -19.63
C GLN A 508 12.20 24.71 -19.95
N GLN A 509 11.35 23.75 -19.58
CA GLN A 509 11.58 22.32 -19.77
C GLN A 509 10.77 21.78 -20.94
N LYS A 510 11.35 20.80 -21.65
CA LYS A 510 10.63 19.94 -22.59
C LYS A 510 10.35 18.61 -21.92
N LEU A 511 9.11 18.13 -21.97
CA LEU A 511 8.65 16.92 -21.31
C LEU A 511 8.22 15.88 -22.35
N VAL A 512 8.70 14.65 -22.22
CA VAL A 512 8.24 13.53 -23.05
C VAL A 512 7.46 12.55 -22.17
N PHE A 513 6.21 12.31 -22.54
CA PHE A 513 5.33 11.33 -21.92
C PHE A 513 5.20 10.15 -22.87
N LEU A 514 5.47 8.96 -22.36
CA LEU A 514 5.16 7.73 -23.06
C LEU A 514 3.89 7.14 -22.39
N GLY A 515 2.94 6.59 -23.15
CA GLY A 515 1.67 6.09 -22.63
C GLY A 515 0.51 7.08 -22.67
N ALA A 516 0.15 7.57 -23.86
CA ALA A 516 -0.94 8.51 -24.10
C ALA A 516 -2.14 7.92 -24.88
N GLY A 517 -2.38 6.61 -24.81
CA GLY A 517 -3.39 5.95 -25.63
C GLY A 517 -4.83 6.34 -25.30
N GLY A 518 -5.66 6.57 -26.32
CA GLY A 518 -7.09 6.87 -26.21
C GLY A 518 -8.04 5.70 -26.53
N HIS A 519 -7.51 4.51 -26.88
CA HIS A 519 -8.32 3.42 -27.44
C HIS A 519 -8.31 2.15 -26.58
N ASP A 520 -9.49 1.74 -26.13
CA ASP A 520 -9.81 0.33 -25.87
C ASP A 520 -10.20 -0.31 -27.21
N ILE A 521 -9.23 -0.65 -28.07
CA ILE A 521 -9.55 -1.59 -29.15
C ILE A 521 -9.68 -2.96 -28.51
N MET A 522 -10.92 -3.42 -28.46
CA MET A 522 -11.33 -4.79 -28.25
C MET A 522 -10.65 -5.68 -29.31
N VAL A 523 -9.45 -6.18 -29.03
CA VAL A 523 -8.73 -7.09 -29.95
C VAL A 523 -9.49 -8.41 -29.97
N THR A 524 -10.35 -8.53 -30.97
CA THR A 524 -11.02 -9.76 -31.35
C THR A 524 -10.03 -10.61 -32.12
N LYS A 525 -9.72 -11.81 -31.61
CA LYS A 525 -9.17 -13.00 -32.30
C LYS A 525 -8.01 -12.78 -33.31
N TYR A 526 -6.80 -13.25 -32.95
CA TYR A 526 -6.07 -14.38 -33.59
C TYR A 526 -4.54 -14.32 -33.31
N LYS A 527 -4.07 -15.36 -32.61
CA LYS A 527 -2.80 -16.12 -32.74
C LYS A 527 -1.43 -15.41 -32.87
N THR A 528 -0.60 -15.73 -31.86
CA THR A 528 0.80 -16.20 -31.95
C THR A 528 1.89 -15.20 -32.36
N VAL A 529 2.35 -14.37 -31.42
CA VAL A 529 3.77 -14.15 -31.05
C VAL A 529 3.76 -13.59 -29.61
N LEU A 530 4.70 -14.04 -28.78
CA LEU A 530 4.93 -13.62 -27.40
C LEU A 530 5.26 -12.11 -27.32
N TYR A 531 4.23 -11.26 -27.35
CA TYR A 531 4.27 -9.86 -26.94
C TYR A 531 3.45 -9.74 -25.66
N VAL A 532 4.13 -9.61 -24.52
CA VAL A 532 3.48 -9.30 -23.24
C VAL A 532 3.06 -7.83 -23.27
N PHE A 533 1.90 -7.57 -23.87
CA PHE A 533 1.23 -6.28 -23.89
C PHE A 533 0.62 -5.99 -22.52
N LEU A 534 1.24 -5.11 -21.73
CA LEU A 534 0.69 -4.60 -20.46
C LEU A 534 1.00 -3.11 -20.27
N ASN A 535 0.58 -2.30 -21.25
CA ASN A 535 0.59 -0.82 -21.20
C ASN A 535 -0.81 -0.28 -20.90
N PHE A 536 -1.29 -0.42 -19.66
CA PHE A 536 -2.67 -0.03 -19.28
C PHE A 536 -2.78 0.89 -18.05
N VAL A 537 -1.67 1.22 -17.36
CA VAL A 537 -1.69 2.07 -16.15
C VAL A 537 -1.55 3.58 -16.45
N MET A 538 -1.19 3.96 -17.69
CA MET A 538 -0.63 5.30 -17.95
C MET A 538 -1.46 6.26 -18.78
N ASN A 539 -2.48 5.75 -19.50
CA ASN A 539 -3.23 6.58 -20.46
C ASN A 539 -3.98 7.77 -19.80
N GLN A 540 -4.49 7.58 -18.58
CA GLN A 540 -5.14 8.68 -17.83
C GLN A 540 -4.17 9.57 -17.09
N ALA A 541 -3.15 8.96 -16.47
CA ALA A 541 -2.16 9.68 -15.70
C ALA A 541 -1.38 10.66 -16.61
N ALA A 542 -0.91 10.21 -17.78
CA ALA A 542 -0.08 11.02 -18.67
C ALA A 542 -0.80 12.29 -19.15
N THR A 543 -2.05 12.17 -19.62
CA THR A 543 -2.84 13.33 -20.08
C THR A 543 -3.14 14.30 -18.93
N GLY A 544 -3.53 13.78 -17.76
CA GLY A 544 -3.80 14.62 -16.58
C GLY A 544 -2.55 15.36 -16.11
N VAL A 545 -1.40 14.68 -16.07
CA VAL A 545 -0.10 15.30 -15.74
C VAL A 545 0.27 16.36 -16.77
N ALA A 546 0.10 16.08 -18.06
CA ALA A 546 0.38 17.03 -19.13
C ALA A 546 -0.48 18.30 -19.00
N GLU A 547 -1.80 18.16 -18.79
CA GLU A 547 -2.71 19.29 -18.55
C GLU A 547 -2.31 20.11 -17.32
N MET A 548 -1.87 19.45 -16.24
CA MET A 548 -1.41 20.13 -15.02
C MET A 548 -0.06 20.84 -15.23
N CYS A 549 0.87 20.24 -15.99
CA CYS A 549 2.10 20.88 -16.42
C CYS A 549 1.81 22.14 -17.25
N VAL A 550 0.88 22.08 -18.21
CA VAL A 550 0.46 23.26 -18.98
C VAL A 550 -0.03 24.36 -18.06
N ARG A 551 -0.89 24.05 -17.08
CA ARG A 551 -1.37 25.05 -16.11
C ARG A 551 -0.25 25.67 -15.29
N GLN A 552 0.72 24.87 -14.85
CA GLN A 552 1.89 25.39 -14.15
C GLN A 552 2.74 26.29 -15.06
N MET A 553 2.95 25.93 -16.32
CA MET A 553 3.70 26.74 -17.29
C MET A 553 2.98 28.06 -17.62
N VAL A 554 1.65 28.03 -17.69
CA VAL A 554 0.82 29.23 -17.89
C VAL A 554 0.89 30.16 -16.67
N ASP A 555 0.83 29.60 -15.46
CA ASP A 555 1.05 30.36 -14.23
C ASP A 555 2.46 30.99 -14.16
N GLU A 556 3.44 30.40 -14.85
CA GLU A 556 4.81 30.93 -14.96
C GLU A 556 4.97 31.98 -16.07
N GLY A 557 3.92 32.25 -16.86
CA GLY A 557 3.86 33.33 -17.85
C GLY A 557 3.80 32.88 -19.31
N LEU A 558 3.81 31.58 -19.62
CA LEU A 558 3.63 31.11 -21.01
C LEU A 558 2.17 31.20 -21.45
N THR A 559 1.95 31.33 -22.76
CA THR A 559 0.64 31.06 -23.34
C THR A 559 0.35 29.56 -23.34
N GLU A 560 -0.92 29.19 -23.38
CA GLU A 560 -1.32 27.78 -23.44
C GLU A 560 -0.74 27.05 -24.67
N LYS A 561 -0.62 27.75 -25.80
CA LYS A 561 -0.01 27.20 -27.02
C LYS A 561 1.48 26.89 -26.85
N GLU A 562 2.24 27.80 -26.26
CA GLU A 562 3.67 27.60 -25.96
C GLU A 562 3.88 26.49 -24.94
N ALA A 563 3.04 26.43 -23.90
CA ALA A 563 3.09 25.38 -22.90
C ALA A 563 2.81 23.99 -23.53
N CYS A 564 1.79 23.87 -24.38
CA CYS A 564 1.52 22.64 -25.12
C CYS A 564 2.68 22.29 -26.09
N ALA A 565 3.36 23.27 -26.66
CA ALA A 565 4.50 23.05 -27.55
C ALA A 565 5.67 22.33 -26.83
N ASN A 566 5.85 22.56 -25.53
CA ASN A 566 6.89 21.94 -24.70
C ASN A 566 6.58 20.50 -24.24
N ILE A 567 5.38 19.99 -24.52
CA ILE A 567 4.94 18.65 -24.08
C ILE A 567 4.82 17.72 -25.28
N PHE A 568 5.48 16.57 -25.23
CA PHE A 568 5.48 15.54 -26.26
C PHE A 568 4.85 14.28 -25.69
N MET A 569 3.93 13.66 -26.41
CA MET A 569 3.22 12.48 -25.95
C MET A 569 3.35 11.36 -26.98
N MET A 570 3.57 10.13 -26.51
CA MET A 570 3.65 8.92 -27.33
C MET A 570 2.65 7.89 -26.82
N ASP A 571 1.99 7.17 -27.73
CA ASP A 571 1.13 6.02 -27.42
C ASP A 571 1.63 4.75 -28.12
N ILE A 572 0.80 3.70 -28.13
CA ILE A 572 1.11 2.42 -28.78
C ILE A 572 1.46 2.56 -30.27
N ASP A 573 0.92 3.57 -30.94
CA ASP A 573 1.13 3.79 -32.37
C ASP A 573 2.26 4.80 -32.63
N GLY A 574 2.91 5.32 -31.58
CA GLY A 574 4.09 6.20 -31.67
C GLY A 574 3.80 7.62 -31.19
N LEU A 575 4.61 8.59 -31.66
CA LEU A 575 4.44 10.01 -31.33
C LEU A 575 3.06 10.53 -31.75
N ILE A 576 2.43 11.34 -30.90
CA ILE A 576 1.14 11.99 -31.20
C ILE A 576 1.40 13.19 -32.12
N THR A 577 0.96 13.05 -33.37
CA THR A 577 1.16 14.03 -34.46
C THR A 577 -0.17 14.43 -35.08
N LYS A 578 -0.21 15.58 -35.76
CA LYS A 578 -1.44 16.09 -36.42
C LYS A 578 -1.88 15.22 -37.58
N SER A 579 -0.97 14.48 -38.23
CA SER A 579 -1.30 13.46 -39.24
C SER A 579 -2.22 12.37 -38.68
N ARG A 580 -2.13 12.09 -37.37
CA ARG A 580 -2.93 11.09 -36.65
C ARG A 580 -4.23 11.64 -36.06
N SER A 581 -4.65 12.87 -36.40
CA SER A 581 -5.80 13.54 -35.77
C SER A 581 -7.10 12.72 -35.79
N ALA A 582 -7.31 11.88 -36.82
CA ALA A 582 -8.51 11.06 -36.94
C ALA A 582 -8.64 9.96 -35.87
N THR A 583 -7.54 9.55 -35.24
CA THR A 583 -7.52 8.52 -34.20
C THR A 583 -7.25 9.07 -32.80
N LEU A 584 -7.16 10.39 -32.63
CA LEU A 584 -6.83 11.02 -31.34
C LEU A 584 -8.09 11.52 -30.64
N SER A 585 -8.09 11.49 -29.30
CA SER A 585 -9.12 12.15 -28.51
C SER A 585 -8.96 13.68 -28.55
N ASP A 586 -10.05 14.42 -28.31
CA ASP A 586 -10.01 15.89 -28.24
C ASP A 586 -8.94 16.44 -27.29
N ARG A 587 -8.70 15.74 -26.17
CA ARG A 587 -7.65 16.09 -25.20
C ARG A 587 -6.24 15.88 -25.76
N HIS A 588 -6.03 14.81 -26.55
CA HIS A 588 -4.73 14.51 -27.17
C HIS A 588 -4.43 15.42 -28.36
N LEU A 589 -5.44 15.87 -29.10
CA LEU A 589 -5.28 16.79 -30.24
C LEU A 589 -4.53 18.07 -29.85
N ARG A 590 -4.67 18.52 -28.60
CA ARG A 590 -4.00 19.72 -28.07
C ARG A 590 -2.49 19.56 -27.94
N PHE A 591 -2.00 18.33 -27.85
CA PHE A 591 -0.58 17.98 -27.74
C PHE A 591 0.01 17.47 -29.07
N ALA A 592 -0.82 17.31 -30.10
CA ALA A 592 -0.41 16.80 -31.40
C ALA A 592 0.60 17.72 -32.11
N LYS A 593 1.76 17.15 -32.47
CA LYS A 593 2.85 17.89 -33.14
C LYS A 593 2.64 17.95 -34.65
N VAL A 594 3.05 19.06 -35.26
CA VAL A 594 2.99 19.21 -36.73
C VAL A 594 4.18 18.48 -37.34
N THR A 595 3.93 17.66 -38.34
CA THR A 595 4.95 16.92 -39.11
C THR A 595 4.73 17.24 -40.59
N SER A 596 5.50 18.17 -41.17
CA SER A 596 5.48 18.48 -42.62
C SER A 596 6.59 19.47 -43.02
N ASP A 597 7.24 19.20 -44.16
CA ASP A 597 8.30 20.00 -44.80
C ASP A 597 7.85 21.36 -45.40
N LEU A 598 6.58 21.79 -45.26
CA LEU A 598 6.02 22.86 -46.09
C LEU A 598 5.02 23.80 -45.37
N VAL A 599 5.46 24.60 -44.38
CA VAL A 599 4.75 25.81 -43.90
C VAL A 599 5.75 26.86 -43.34
N PHE A 600 5.41 28.15 -43.41
CA PHE A 600 6.28 29.32 -43.19
C PHE A 600 6.31 29.92 -41.74
N ASP A 601 6.00 29.16 -40.68
CA ASP A 601 5.87 29.74 -39.32
C ASP A 601 6.96 29.28 -38.34
N ILE A 602 8.07 30.02 -38.28
CA ILE A 602 9.41 29.65 -37.74
C ILE A 602 9.47 29.37 -36.21
N SER A 603 8.39 29.54 -35.44
CA SER A 603 8.45 29.50 -33.96
C SER A 603 8.12 28.15 -33.29
N ILE A 604 7.58 27.16 -34.02
CA ILE A 604 7.08 25.89 -33.45
C ILE A 604 7.51 24.66 -34.28
N TRP A 605 8.80 24.56 -34.64
CA TRP A 605 9.30 23.44 -35.45
C TRP A 605 10.22 22.53 -34.63
N ILE A 606 9.83 21.25 -34.55
CA ILE A 606 10.76 20.15 -34.34
C ILE A 606 10.50 19.17 -35.47
N ASP A 607 11.49 19.00 -36.33
CA ASP A 607 11.46 18.07 -37.46
C ASP A 607 11.52 16.63 -36.92
N LEU A 608 10.35 16.06 -36.63
CA LEU A 608 10.18 14.70 -36.12
C LEU A 608 9.28 13.94 -37.09
N PRO A 609 9.79 12.97 -37.88
CA PRO A 609 8.92 12.08 -38.63
C PRO A 609 8.05 11.25 -37.67
N ASP A 610 6.93 10.72 -38.18
CA ASP A 610 6.09 9.78 -37.42
C ASP A 610 6.94 8.59 -36.97
N THR A 611 7.34 8.57 -35.70
CA THR A 611 8.24 7.56 -35.13
C THR A 611 7.61 6.83 -33.95
N LYS A 612 7.91 5.54 -33.86
CA LYS A 612 7.61 4.68 -32.70
C LYS A 612 8.80 4.57 -31.74
N SER A 613 9.98 5.06 -32.13
CA SER A 613 11.22 4.95 -31.36
C SER A 613 11.31 6.05 -30.31
N LEU A 614 11.25 5.67 -29.04
CA LEU A 614 11.47 6.62 -27.94
C LEU A 614 12.88 7.22 -27.98
N LEU A 615 13.87 6.45 -28.40
CA LEU A 615 15.25 6.92 -28.51
C LEU A 615 15.39 8.05 -29.54
N GLU A 616 14.71 7.95 -30.68
CA GLU A 616 14.69 9.02 -31.69
C GLU A 616 14.01 10.28 -31.15
N VAL A 617 12.87 10.12 -30.46
CA VAL A 617 12.19 11.24 -29.81
C VAL A 617 13.10 11.89 -28.76
N VAL A 618 13.81 11.11 -27.95
CA VAL A 618 14.75 11.63 -26.94
C VAL A 618 15.90 12.40 -27.59
N ARG A 619 16.51 11.86 -28.66
CA ARG A 619 17.60 12.53 -29.39
C ARG A 619 17.18 13.84 -30.04
N THR A 620 15.97 13.88 -30.59
CA THR A 620 15.47 15.04 -31.34
C THR A 620 14.84 16.09 -30.44
N VAL A 621 13.97 15.69 -29.50
CA VAL A 621 13.31 16.60 -28.55
C VAL A 621 14.29 17.13 -27.51
N LYS A 622 15.30 16.33 -27.16
CA LYS A 622 16.25 16.58 -26.05
C LYS A 622 15.48 16.88 -24.75
N PRO A 623 14.63 15.94 -24.28
CA PRO A 623 13.73 16.20 -23.18
C PRO A 623 14.47 16.32 -21.86
N GLY A 624 13.96 17.17 -20.98
CA GLY A 624 14.42 17.27 -19.59
C GLY A 624 13.90 16.14 -18.70
N ALA A 625 12.75 15.53 -19.05
CA ALA A 625 12.10 14.46 -18.28
C ALA A 625 11.37 13.40 -19.15
N SER A 626 11.29 12.14 -18.67
CA SER A 626 10.55 11.05 -19.32
C SER A 626 9.79 10.12 -18.34
N THR A 627 8.63 9.60 -18.74
CA THR A 627 7.78 8.63 -17.98
C THR A 627 7.17 7.51 -18.87
N VAL A 628 7.63 6.22 -18.87
CA VAL A 628 6.82 4.95 -18.96
C VAL A 628 7.55 3.54 -18.96
N SER A 629 6.91 2.50 -18.37
CA SER A 629 7.30 1.09 -18.09
C SER A 629 8.22 0.39 -19.11
N GLY A 630 9.27 -0.32 -18.65
CA GLY A 630 10.15 -1.20 -19.43
C GLY A 630 10.82 -0.62 -20.68
N ALA A 631 10.51 0.63 -21.01
CA ALA A 631 10.92 1.29 -22.23
C ALA A 631 12.25 2.03 -22.06
N PHE A 632 12.69 2.29 -20.81
CA PHE A 632 13.96 2.97 -20.57
C PHE A 632 15.09 1.95 -20.55
N THR A 633 15.51 1.55 -21.75
CA THR A 633 16.73 0.78 -21.96
C THR A 633 17.95 1.58 -21.48
N GLU A 634 19.06 0.88 -21.27
CA GLU A 634 20.34 1.50 -20.92
C GLU A 634 20.72 2.62 -21.89
N GLU A 635 20.52 2.38 -23.19
CA GLU A 635 20.75 3.36 -24.25
C GLU A 635 19.95 4.66 -24.06
N ILE A 636 18.67 4.57 -23.67
CA ILE A 636 17.81 5.74 -23.45
C ILE A 636 18.23 6.50 -22.20
N ILE A 637 18.57 5.79 -21.12
CA ILE A 637 19.04 6.40 -19.87
C ILE A 637 20.39 7.12 -20.10
N GLN A 638 21.29 6.49 -20.85
CA GLN A 638 22.59 7.05 -21.21
C GLN A 638 22.41 8.29 -22.10
N GLU A 639 21.55 8.22 -23.12
CA GLU A 639 21.26 9.35 -23.99
C GLU A 639 20.66 10.53 -23.20
N MET A 640 19.73 10.26 -22.29
CA MET A 640 19.18 11.28 -21.38
C MET A 640 20.27 11.96 -20.54
N ALA A 641 21.24 11.20 -20.04
CA ALA A 641 22.38 11.72 -19.28
C ALA A 641 23.40 12.48 -20.13
N ASN A 642 23.57 12.10 -21.40
CA ASN A 642 24.42 12.83 -22.35
C ASN A 642 23.81 14.19 -22.71
N ILE A 643 22.49 14.25 -22.87
CA ILE A 643 21.75 15.47 -23.23
C ILE A 643 21.64 16.42 -22.04
N ASN A 644 21.40 15.88 -20.83
CA ASN A 644 21.09 16.67 -19.64
C ASN A 644 22.12 16.42 -18.53
N PRO A 645 22.74 17.47 -17.95
CA PRO A 645 23.64 17.30 -16.80
C PRO A 645 22.98 16.67 -15.57
N ARG A 646 21.66 16.80 -15.45
CA ARG A 646 20.82 16.27 -14.36
C ARG A 646 19.53 15.71 -14.98
N PRO A 647 19.55 14.52 -15.60
CA PRO A 647 18.39 13.99 -16.30
C PRO A 647 17.27 13.66 -15.31
N ILE A 648 16.02 13.99 -15.65
CA ILE A 648 14.85 13.64 -14.82
C ILE A 648 14.22 12.36 -15.40
N ILE A 649 14.07 11.34 -14.57
CA ILE A 649 13.50 10.05 -14.99
C ILE A 649 12.46 9.61 -13.97
N PHE A 650 11.21 9.51 -14.39
CA PHE A 650 10.08 9.23 -13.50
C PHE A 650 9.45 7.88 -13.87
N ALA A 651 9.69 6.88 -13.02
CA ALA A 651 9.25 5.50 -13.15
C ALA A 651 7.91 5.20 -12.49
N LEU A 652 6.83 5.76 -13.04
CA LEU A 652 5.52 5.84 -12.40
C LEU A 652 4.67 4.57 -12.48
N SER A 653 5.07 3.57 -13.27
CA SER A 653 4.25 2.39 -13.51
C SER A 653 4.21 1.45 -12.31
N ASN A 654 3.04 0.84 -12.07
CA ASN A 654 2.76 0.01 -10.89
C ASN A 654 2.27 -1.38 -11.29
N PRO A 655 2.63 -2.45 -10.54
CA PRO A 655 3.58 -2.49 -9.41
C PRO A 655 5.05 -2.44 -9.89
N THR A 656 6.03 -2.64 -8.99
CA THR A 656 7.48 -2.56 -9.30
C THR A 656 7.93 -3.40 -10.49
N SER A 657 7.30 -4.56 -10.73
CA SER A 657 7.60 -5.41 -11.90
C SER A 657 7.22 -4.78 -13.24
N LYS A 658 6.42 -3.72 -13.22
CA LYS A 658 6.03 -2.93 -14.39
C LYS A 658 6.73 -1.57 -14.40
N ALA A 659 7.75 -1.33 -13.57
CA ALA A 659 8.46 -0.05 -13.61
C ALA A 659 9.26 0.14 -14.92
N GLU A 660 9.43 1.40 -15.30
CA GLU A 660 10.14 1.94 -16.48
C GLU A 660 11.56 1.40 -16.56
N CYS A 661 12.23 1.53 -15.43
CA CYS A 661 13.55 1.06 -15.11
C CYS A 661 13.62 0.99 -13.58
N THR A 662 14.59 0.24 -13.07
CA THR A 662 14.84 0.21 -11.63
C THR A 662 15.59 1.48 -11.19
N ALA A 663 15.41 1.89 -9.93
CA ALA A 663 16.22 2.97 -9.36
C ALA A 663 17.73 2.66 -9.47
N GLU A 664 18.11 1.40 -9.23
CA GLU A 664 19.49 0.93 -9.34
C GLU A 664 20.09 1.18 -10.72
N ALA A 665 19.38 0.77 -11.78
CA ALA A 665 19.83 0.97 -13.16
C ALA A 665 19.96 2.46 -13.49
N ALA A 666 18.94 3.26 -13.17
CA ALA A 666 18.95 4.70 -13.41
C ALA A 666 20.12 5.40 -12.71
N PHE A 667 20.39 5.09 -11.44
CA PHE A 667 21.50 5.71 -10.71
C PHE A 667 22.88 5.26 -11.20
N ARG A 668 23.07 3.96 -11.50
CA ARG A 668 24.37 3.44 -11.96
C ARG A 668 24.75 3.95 -13.35
N ILE A 669 23.83 3.85 -14.32
CA ILE A 669 24.08 4.28 -15.71
C ILE A 669 24.39 5.78 -15.76
N THR A 670 23.66 6.59 -14.99
CA THR A 670 23.87 8.05 -14.96
C THR A 670 24.95 8.51 -13.97
N ASN A 671 25.70 7.58 -13.35
CA ASN A 671 26.70 7.87 -12.32
C ASN A 671 26.19 8.80 -11.20
N GLY A 672 24.95 8.61 -10.75
CA GLY A 672 24.33 9.37 -9.66
C GLY A 672 23.79 10.76 -10.04
N THR A 673 23.82 11.14 -11.33
CA THR A 673 23.35 12.46 -11.79
C THR A 673 21.84 12.54 -11.98
N VAL A 674 21.17 11.39 -12.17
CA VAL A 674 19.71 11.33 -12.37
C VAL A 674 18.92 11.89 -11.19
N LEU A 675 17.81 12.55 -11.52
CA LEU A 675 16.73 12.91 -10.62
C LEU A 675 15.60 11.91 -10.81
N PHE A 676 15.62 10.87 -9.97
CA PHE A 676 14.73 9.72 -10.10
C PHE A 676 13.56 9.75 -9.11
N ALA A 677 12.37 9.42 -9.59
CA ALA A 677 11.21 9.09 -8.78
C ALA A 677 10.46 7.91 -9.39
N SER A 678 9.66 7.20 -8.60
CA SER A 678 8.86 6.06 -9.07
C SER A 678 7.45 6.02 -8.49
N GLY A 679 6.54 5.28 -9.11
CA GLY A 679 5.19 5.04 -8.60
C GLY A 679 5.19 3.99 -7.48
N SER A 680 5.99 2.93 -7.66
CA SER A 680 6.22 1.88 -6.68
C SER A 680 7.50 2.12 -5.88
N PRO A 681 7.58 1.65 -4.62
CA PRO A 681 8.78 1.84 -3.80
C PRO A 681 9.96 1.01 -4.33
N PHE A 682 11.16 1.59 -4.27
CA PHE A 682 12.45 0.93 -4.50
C PHE A 682 13.35 1.07 -3.28
N ASP A 683 14.31 0.15 -3.14
CA ASP A 683 15.33 0.20 -2.11
C ASP A 683 16.30 1.39 -2.29
N ASN A 684 17.06 1.68 -1.25
CA ASN A 684 18.09 2.70 -1.34
C ASN A 684 19.24 2.19 -2.22
N VAL A 685 19.87 3.10 -2.97
CA VAL A 685 21.00 2.80 -3.85
C VAL A 685 22.27 3.40 -3.27
N GLU A 686 23.30 2.58 -3.07
CA GLU A 686 24.62 3.05 -2.65
C GLU A 686 25.56 3.08 -3.87
N LEU A 687 26.08 4.26 -4.18
CA LEU A 687 26.96 4.46 -5.33
C LEU A 687 28.07 5.47 -4.96
N ASN A 688 29.33 5.08 -5.16
CA ASN A 688 30.51 5.91 -4.87
C ASN A 688 30.53 6.50 -3.45
N GLY A 689 30.15 5.70 -2.45
CA GLY A 689 30.07 6.14 -1.05
C GLY A 689 28.91 7.09 -0.72
N LYS A 690 28.02 7.38 -1.69
CA LYS A 690 26.82 8.19 -1.50
C LYS A 690 25.56 7.32 -1.50
N LEU A 691 24.70 7.57 -0.51
CA LEU A 691 23.41 6.89 -0.35
C LEU A 691 22.30 7.69 -1.03
N TYR A 692 21.69 7.13 -2.07
CA TYR A 692 20.54 7.67 -2.77
C TYR A 692 19.26 7.02 -2.25
N LYS A 693 18.23 7.83 -2.04
CA LYS A 693 16.94 7.35 -1.52
C LYS A 693 15.81 7.76 -2.48
N PRO A 694 15.52 6.94 -3.51
CA PRO A 694 14.54 7.29 -4.54
C PRO A 694 13.19 7.66 -3.92
N GLY A 695 12.59 8.73 -4.43
CA GLY A 695 11.28 9.20 -3.97
C GLY A 695 10.16 8.42 -4.64
N GLN A 696 9.04 8.28 -3.93
CA GLN A 696 7.82 7.69 -4.49
C GLN A 696 6.80 8.79 -4.81
N GLY A 697 6.38 8.91 -6.07
CA GLY A 697 5.28 9.76 -6.51
C GLY A 697 3.93 9.14 -6.16
N ASN A 698 3.62 9.09 -4.86
CA ASN A 698 2.41 8.46 -4.34
C ASN A 698 1.29 9.51 -4.14
N ASN A 699 0.10 9.25 -4.67
CA ASN A 699 -1.07 10.13 -4.52
C ASN A 699 -1.41 10.46 -3.05
N ALA A 700 -0.95 9.63 -2.10
CA ALA A 700 -1.01 9.86 -0.67
C ALA A 700 -0.40 11.20 -0.20
N TYR A 701 0.40 11.89 -1.02
CA TYR A 701 0.86 13.25 -0.71
C TYR A 701 -0.19 14.34 -0.98
N ILE A 702 -1.22 14.06 -1.78
CA ILE A 702 -2.15 15.07 -2.32
C ILE A 702 -3.55 14.90 -1.75
N PHE A 703 -4.21 13.76 -2.02
CA PHE A 703 -5.62 13.59 -1.68
C PHE A 703 -5.95 13.84 -0.21
N PRO A 704 -5.09 13.49 0.80
CA PRO A 704 -5.45 13.72 2.18
C PRO A 704 -5.61 15.21 2.49
N GLY A 705 -4.66 16.04 2.05
CA GLY A 705 -4.70 17.50 2.28
C GLY A 705 -5.82 18.20 1.53
N ILE A 706 -6.07 17.82 0.28
CA ILE A 706 -7.20 18.32 -0.51
C ILE A 706 -8.52 17.98 0.19
N ALA A 707 -8.70 16.72 0.59
CA ALA A 707 -9.89 16.27 1.27
C ALA A 707 -10.13 17.00 2.60
N LEU A 708 -9.08 17.16 3.41
CA LEU A 708 -9.15 17.88 4.69
C LEU A 708 -9.62 19.32 4.50
N GLY A 709 -9.02 20.06 3.57
CA GLY A 709 -9.41 21.44 3.27
C GLY A 709 -10.85 21.53 2.75
N CYS A 710 -11.21 20.70 1.78
CA CYS A 710 -12.55 20.72 1.19
C CYS A 710 -13.65 20.36 2.20
N VAL A 711 -13.42 19.37 3.07
CA VAL A 711 -14.38 18.94 4.10
C VAL A 711 -14.53 20.00 5.19
N LEU A 712 -13.41 20.50 5.73
CA LEU A 712 -13.46 21.46 6.84
C LEU A 712 -14.07 22.81 6.42
N PHE A 713 -13.70 23.32 5.24
CA PHE A 713 -14.19 24.60 4.74
C PHE A 713 -15.48 24.48 3.90
N LYS A 714 -16.03 23.27 3.78
CA LYS A 714 -17.26 22.94 3.06
C LYS A 714 -17.26 23.50 1.64
N ALA A 715 -16.31 23.03 0.83
CA ALA A 715 -16.13 23.49 -0.54
C ALA A 715 -17.38 23.22 -1.40
N LYS A 716 -17.74 24.16 -2.28
CA LYS A 716 -18.84 23.97 -3.26
C LYS A 716 -18.45 22.99 -4.37
N HIS A 717 -17.25 23.18 -4.92
CA HIS A 717 -16.63 22.33 -5.93
C HIS A 717 -15.10 22.49 -5.85
N ILE A 718 -14.34 21.65 -6.58
CA ILE A 718 -12.88 21.55 -6.45
C ILE A 718 -12.20 21.93 -7.78
N PRO A 719 -11.79 23.19 -7.98
CA PRO A 719 -11.07 23.60 -9.18
C PRO A 719 -9.70 22.93 -9.28
N ASP A 720 -9.20 22.62 -10.49
CA ASP A 720 -7.89 21.95 -10.60
C ASP A 720 -6.71 22.84 -10.12
N LYS A 721 -6.94 24.14 -9.97
CA LYS A 721 -5.97 25.06 -9.35
C LYS A 721 -5.60 24.62 -7.92
N LEU A 722 -6.52 24.02 -7.17
CA LEU A 722 -6.25 23.51 -5.83
C LEU A 722 -5.21 22.37 -5.84
N PHE A 723 -5.28 21.50 -6.83
CA PHE A 723 -4.29 20.43 -7.04
C PHE A 723 -2.92 20.98 -7.41
N LEU A 724 -2.87 22.09 -8.15
CA LEU A 724 -1.60 22.77 -8.43
C LEU A 724 -0.99 23.41 -7.18
N LEU A 725 -1.82 24.04 -6.33
CA LEU A 725 -1.37 24.59 -5.05
C LEU A 725 -0.86 23.49 -4.12
N ALA A 726 -1.56 22.35 -4.05
CA ALA A 726 -1.11 21.18 -3.32
C ALA A 726 0.25 20.67 -3.85
N ALA A 727 0.43 20.58 -5.17
CA ALA A 727 1.69 20.18 -5.79
C ALA A 727 2.85 21.10 -5.40
N ARG A 728 2.64 22.43 -5.42
CA ARG A 728 3.64 23.40 -4.96
C ARG A 728 3.99 23.20 -3.49
N ARG A 729 2.98 23.07 -2.63
CA ARG A 729 3.18 22.86 -1.19
C ARG A 729 3.96 21.58 -0.88
N VAL A 730 3.72 20.50 -1.63
CA VAL A 730 4.51 19.26 -1.52
C VAL A 730 5.96 19.47 -1.94
N ALA A 731 6.19 20.16 -3.08
CA ALA A 731 7.54 20.44 -3.58
C ALA A 731 8.36 21.35 -2.62
N ASP A 732 7.69 22.33 -2.00
CA ASP A 732 8.29 23.24 -1.01
C ASP A 732 8.62 22.51 0.30
N SER A 733 7.82 21.50 0.66
CA SER A 733 8.03 20.69 1.86
C SER A 733 9.21 19.71 1.76
N VAL A 734 9.85 19.61 0.59
CA VAL A 734 11.06 18.79 0.43
C VAL A 734 12.25 19.54 1.03
N THR A 735 12.76 19.05 2.16
CA THR A 735 13.93 19.64 2.84
C THR A 735 15.18 19.60 1.95
N GLU A 736 16.06 20.59 2.09
CA GLU A 736 17.33 20.64 1.32
C GLU A 736 18.20 19.39 1.53
N LYS A 737 18.24 18.85 2.74
CA LYS A 737 18.93 17.59 3.06
C LYS A 737 18.39 16.41 2.23
N SER A 738 17.07 16.32 2.05
CA SER A 738 16.47 15.28 1.21
C SER A 738 16.89 15.42 -0.25
N LEU A 739 16.89 16.64 -0.80
CA LEU A 739 17.25 16.89 -2.19
C LEU A 739 18.74 16.73 -2.48
N THR A 740 19.62 17.29 -1.64
CA THR A 740 21.07 17.37 -1.91
C THR A 740 21.82 16.11 -1.48
N THR A 741 21.55 15.63 -0.25
CA THR A 741 22.24 14.47 0.31
C THR A 741 21.71 13.16 -0.27
N PHE A 742 20.38 13.02 -0.39
CA PHE A 742 19.75 11.74 -0.74
C PHE A 742 19.13 11.72 -2.15
N SER A 743 19.19 12.82 -2.92
CA SER A 743 18.52 12.99 -4.22
C SER A 743 17.04 12.63 -4.20
N ARG A 744 16.36 12.86 -3.06
CA ARG A 744 14.96 12.52 -2.86
C ARG A 744 14.07 13.70 -3.28
N LEU A 745 13.15 13.45 -4.21
CA LEU A 745 12.27 14.46 -4.80
C LEU A 745 10.93 14.66 -4.08
N TYR A 746 10.62 13.84 -3.07
CA TYR A 746 9.39 13.95 -2.29
C TYR A 746 9.70 14.06 -0.79
N PRO A 747 8.76 14.60 0.03
CA PRO A 747 8.90 14.60 1.48
C PRO A 747 9.03 13.19 2.07
N ARG A 748 9.25 13.10 3.37
CA ARG A 748 9.21 11.80 4.06
C ARG A 748 7.74 11.42 4.30
N LEU A 749 7.40 10.14 4.13
CA LEU A 749 6.04 9.64 4.38
C LEU A 749 5.52 9.97 5.79
N LYS A 750 6.40 9.97 6.80
CA LYS A 750 6.04 10.36 8.18
C LYS A 750 5.55 11.82 8.30
N SER A 751 5.91 12.68 7.36
CA SER A 751 5.55 14.10 7.36
C SER A 751 4.24 14.39 6.61
N ILE A 752 3.59 13.38 6.00
CA ILE A 752 2.37 13.59 5.21
C ILE A 752 1.27 14.25 6.03
N ARG A 753 1.15 13.90 7.31
CA ARG A 753 0.07 14.43 8.15
C ARG A 753 0.19 15.92 8.41
N GLU A 754 1.39 16.40 8.69
CA GLU A 754 1.66 17.82 8.81
C GLU A 754 1.52 18.51 7.44
N LEU A 755 2.04 17.90 6.37
CA LEU A 755 1.85 18.39 5.01
C LEU A 755 0.36 18.54 4.63
N SER A 756 -0.50 17.63 5.07
CA SER A 756 -1.94 17.67 4.81
C SER A 756 -2.61 18.87 5.47
N ILE A 757 -2.17 19.26 6.67
CA ILE A 757 -2.63 20.48 7.35
C ILE A 757 -2.20 21.71 6.54
N GLN A 758 -0.95 21.76 6.10
CA GLN A 758 -0.43 22.87 5.30
C GLN A 758 -1.15 23.00 3.95
N ILE A 759 -1.45 21.88 3.28
CA ILE A 759 -2.27 21.86 2.07
C ILE A 759 -3.70 22.34 2.38
N ALA A 760 -4.30 21.90 3.48
CA ALA A 760 -5.64 22.33 3.87
C ALA A 760 -5.72 23.84 4.12
N ILE A 761 -4.69 24.47 4.71
CA ILE A 761 -4.61 25.92 4.87
C ILE A 761 -4.60 26.63 3.50
N GLU A 762 -3.77 26.17 2.56
CA GLU A 762 -3.73 26.71 1.19
C GLU A 762 -5.06 26.57 0.47
N VAL A 763 -5.69 25.39 0.58
CA VAL A 763 -7.01 25.12 0.02
C VAL A 763 -8.05 26.07 0.64
N GLY A 764 -8.07 26.21 1.96
CA GLY A 764 -8.98 27.12 2.66
C GLY A 764 -8.83 28.57 2.21
N ASN A 765 -7.60 29.06 2.13
CA ASN A 765 -7.29 30.41 1.63
C ASN A 765 -7.85 30.64 0.23
N TYR A 766 -7.59 29.72 -0.69
CA TYR A 766 -8.09 29.80 -2.07
C TYR A 766 -9.61 29.74 -2.13
N LEU A 767 -10.24 28.85 -1.35
CA LEU A 767 -11.69 28.71 -1.32
C LEU A 767 -12.37 29.98 -0.80
N TYR A 768 -11.84 30.63 0.23
CA TYR A 768 -12.38 31.89 0.73
C TYR A 768 -12.18 33.04 -0.26
N SER A 769 -10.99 33.17 -0.87
CA SER A 769 -10.72 34.27 -1.80
C SER A 769 -11.53 34.20 -3.09
N HIS A 770 -12.00 33.00 -3.47
CA HIS A 770 -12.82 32.77 -4.67
C HIS A 770 -14.31 32.49 -4.36
N ASN A 771 -14.76 32.74 -3.12
CA ASN A 771 -16.16 32.52 -2.70
C ASN A 771 -16.68 31.08 -2.93
N LEU A 772 -15.79 30.09 -2.78
CA LEU A 772 -16.06 28.66 -2.90
C LEU A 772 -16.22 27.94 -1.55
N ALA A 773 -15.80 28.56 -0.45
CA ALA A 773 -16.04 28.05 0.90
C ALA A 773 -17.48 28.35 1.35
N THR A 774 -18.12 27.40 2.05
CA THR A 774 -19.45 27.61 2.66
C THR A 774 -19.45 27.54 4.18
N LEU A 775 -18.31 27.19 4.81
CA LEU A 775 -18.12 27.39 6.24
C LEU A 775 -18.09 28.91 6.52
N HIS A 776 -19.08 29.38 7.29
CA HIS A 776 -19.23 30.79 7.65
C HIS A 776 -19.46 30.96 9.15
N PRO A 777 -18.81 31.95 9.81
CA PRO A 777 -17.79 32.85 9.26
C PRO A 777 -16.46 32.14 8.96
N LYS A 778 -15.54 32.82 8.26
CA LYS A 778 -14.15 32.36 8.13
C LYS A 778 -13.53 32.25 9.54
N PRO A 779 -12.89 31.12 9.90
CA PRO A 779 -12.17 31.02 11.17
C PRO A 779 -11.11 32.12 11.30
N GLU A 780 -11.01 32.74 12.48
CA GLU A 780 -10.01 33.78 12.74
C GLU A 780 -8.59 33.24 12.62
N ASP A 781 -8.37 32.04 13.16
CA ASP A 781 -7.14 31.26 13.00
C ASP A 781 -7.49 29.92 12.34
N MET A 782 -7.17 29.81 11.05
CA MET A 782 -7.45 28.59 10.29
C MET A 782 -6.55 27.42 10.69
N GLU A 783 -5.31 27.68 11.09
CA GLU A 783 -4.39 26.61 11.48
C GLU A 783 -4.85 25.99 12.80
N LEU A 784 -5.16 26.83 13.80
CA LEU A 784 -5.72 26.36 15.06
C LEU A 784 -7.05 25.62 14.84
N PHE A 785 -7.94 26.17 14.00
CA PHE A 785 -9.20 25.53 13.64
C PHE A 785 -8.97 24.13 13.04
N ILE A 786 -8.09 24.00 12.03
CA ILE A 786 -7.79 22.71 11.40
C ILE A 786 -7.21 21.74 12.42
N ARG A 787 -6.20 22.15 13.20
CA ARG A 787 -5.52 21.28 14.18
C ARG A 787 -6.47 20.74 15.24
N GLN A 788 -7.47 21.51 15.66
CA GLN A 788 -8.50 21.05 16.61
C GLN A 788 -9.53 20.10 15.97
N HIS A 789 -9.68 20.11 14.64
CA HIS A 789 -10.62 19.28 13.88
C HIS A 789 -9.94 18.08 13.20
N VAL A 790 -8.68 17.80 13.52
CA VAL A 790 -7.93 16.64 13.05
C VAL A 790 -8.08 15.49 14.06
N TYR A 791 -8.43 14.30 13.58
CA TYR A 791 -8.69 13.09 14.38
C TYR A 791 -7.51 12.69 15.26
N SER A 792 -7.64 12.79 16.57
CA SER A 792 -6.61 12.29 17.48
C SER A 792 -6.62 10.75 17.56
N VAL A 793 -5.44 10.11 17.59
CA VAL A 793 -5.32 8.66 17.82
C VAL A 793 -5.32 8.29 19.31
N GLU A 794 -5.27 9.28 20.19
CA GLU A 794 -5.33 9.08 21.65
C GLU A 794 -6.75 8.69 22.08
N TYR A 795 -6.82 7.86 23.13
CA TYR A 795 -8.10 7.48 23.73
C TYR A 795 -8.76 8.68 24.40
N THR A 796 -10.07 8.80 24.19
CA THR A 796 -10.90 9.88 24.77
C THR A 796 -11.66 9.38 25.99
N ASP A 797 -11.97 10.28 26.92
CA ASP A 797 -12.82 9.96 28.06
C ASP A 797 -14.26 9.68 27.61
N LEU A 798 -14.82 8.57 28.08
CA LEU A 798 -16.20 8.16 27.80
C LEU A 798 -17.18 8.46 28.95
N ILE A 799 -16.70 9.09 30.02
CA ILE A 799 -17.50 9.43 31.21
C ILE A 799 -17.65 10.95 31.25
N ASN A 800 -18.84 11.46 31.59
CA ASN A 800 -19.08 12.90 31.71
C ASN A 800 -18.09 13.54 32.70
N LYS A 801 -17.62 14.74 32.35
CA LYS A 801 -16.88 15.58 33.30
C LYS A 801 -17.90 16.26 34.22
N THR A 802 -17.81 16.00 35.52
CA THR A 802 -18.58 16.74 36.53
C THR A 802 -17.95 18.10 36.78
N TYR A 803 -18.77 19.08 37.11
CA TYR A 803 -18.35 20.40 37.57
C TYR A 803 -19.31 20.87 38.65
N ASP A 804 -18.77 21.55 39.65
CA ASP A 804 -19.56 22.00 40.78
C ASP A 804 -20.32 23.28 40.44
N TRP A 805 -21.56 23.34 40.88
CA TRP A 805 -22.30 24.60 40.97
C TRP A 805 -21.97 25.29 42.31
N PRO A 806 -22.20 26.62 42.43
CA PRO A 806 -22.08 27.27 43.72
C PRO A 806 -22.89 26.53 44.78
N ALA A 807 -22.31 26.32 45.97
CA ALA A 807 -22.87 25.40 46.97
C ALA A 807 -24.32 25.72 47.38
N LYS A 808 -24.70 27.01 47.34
CA LYS A 808 -26.07 27.49 47.58
C LYS A 808 -27.08 27.01 46.53
N ASP A 809 -26.64 26.87 45.27
CA ASP A 809 -27.49 26.52 44.12
C ASP A 809 -27.58 25.00 43.92
N ALA A 810 -26.63 24.24 44.48
CA ALA A 810 -26.60 22.78 44.47
C ALA A 810 -27.34 22.13 45.66
N LYS A 811 -27.88 22.93 46.60
CA LYS A 811 -28.54 22.41 47.80
C LYS A 811 -29.91 21.84 47.45
N HIS A 812 -30.12 20.57 47.75
CA HIS A 812 -31.44 19.94 47.65
C HIS A 812 -32.35 20.36 48.80
N GLY A 813 -33.66 20.35 48.54
CA GLY A 813 -34.69 20.75 49.49
C GLY A 813 -35.36 22.08 49.11
N PHE A 814 -36.26 22.55 49.95
CA PHE A 814 -36.96 23.80 49.66
C PHE A 814 -36.01 25.01 49.80
N PRO A 815 -36.00 25.93 48.82
CA PRO A 815 -35.20 27.15 48.91
C PRO A 815 -35.68 28.08 50.04
N VAL A 816 -36.97 27.97 50.38
CA VAL A 816 -37.63 28.67 51.50
C VAL A 816 -38.30 27.61 52.38
N PRO A 817 -38.11 27.62 53.70
CA PRO A 817 -38.75 26.66 54.59
C PRO A 817 -40.28 26.64 54.41
N VAL A 818 -40.87 25.44 54.33
CA VAL A 818 -42.32 25.24 54.26
C VAL A 818 -42.80 24.43 55.46
N LEU A 819 -44.03 24.70 55.91
CA LEU A 819 -44.69 23.86 56.90
C LEU A 819 -44.92 22.47 56.29
N ARG A 820 -44.44 21.43 56.97
CA ARG A 820 -44.66 20.04 56.56
C ARG A 820 -46.14 19.72 56.72
N ARG A 821 -46.79 19.26 55.64
CA ARG A 821 -48.18 18.79 55.72
C ARG A 821 -48.21 17.47 56.50
N SER A 822 -49.09 17.36 57.50
CA SER A 822 -49.41 16.09 58.17
C SER A 822 -50.45 15.32 57.37
N SER A 823 -50.32 14.00 57.31
CA SER A 823 -51.34 13.09 56.80
C SER A 823 -52.21 12.57 57.96
N MET A 824 -53.38 11.97 57.65
CA MET A 824 -54.28 11.43 58.69
C MET A 824 -53.67 10.28 59.51
N ASP A 825 -52.57 9.68 59.05
CA ASP A 825 -51.86 8.60 59.76
C ASP A 825 -50.68 9.11 60.59
N ASP A 826 -50.43 10.42 60.64
CA ASP A 826 -49.41 11.03 61.49
C ASP A 826 -50.06 11.45 62.84
N GLU A 827 -50.25 10.50 63.76
CA GLU A 827 -50.60 10.74 65.18
C GLU A 827 -49.46 11.42 65.97
#